data_AF-A0A3A0AWY1-F1
#
_entry.id   AF-A0A3A0AWY1-F1
#
_cell.length_a   1.000
_cell.length_b   1.000
_cell.length_c   1.000
_cell.angle_alpha   90.00
_cell.angle_beta   90.00
_cell.angle_gamma   90.00
#
_symmetry.space_group_name_H-M   'P 1'
#
loop_
_entity.id
_entity.type
_entity.pdbx_description
1 polymer ?
#
loop_
_entity_poly.entity_id
_entity_poly.type
_entity_poly.pdbx_seq_one_letter_code
_entity_poly.pdbx_strand_id
1 'polypeptide(L)'
;MSNEPTVAEKLRGLPWSIGLNAANTVFTQFTFFGAAFVLFLDRLGLSKSDIGFILSLIPFSGLIAPLVAPWTARFGYKRTFLLFFLIRKLMALPLLLTPWVIRQYGAVAALAFVGGVVALFALARSVEETAYYPWNQEFVPATVRGKYSAMSNIFTALVGVLSVSVAGLVIERSTGLAGFMTLIAVGVLFGLLSVWCGLFIPGGAPSGAALAPRPQRDVGAALHDPNFLRYLAGLAFITLGVTPIASFLPLYLGDQVGLSEGQVVLVQNGTLIGALASSYLWGWTTDRYGSRPVMLIGVILLMSMPLLWWGMPRHAGLSLVIALAIAFCQGLANLGWGIGATKLLFVTVVPTDKKMDYLALWFAWAGITAGFSQLVGGWLLDWASALDTQLWGLPLDPYSPLFLVGILAPLLSLWLLSPIRDESRVGVGQFAGIFLRGNPVLAMTSLIRYHMARDEHAAVKTTARLGQANSPLAVEELLEALADPRFNVRFEAILAIARMKPHPRLIAALGEILAGNNPSLSVIAAWALGRIGDEDALEPLRHGLDARYRSIQAHSARSLGVLRDIRVIPRLTKRLRSEPDEGLRVAYASALGNLRAGSAAPAVLELLAASDDEATRMELALALARMMEREHEFIRLWRSLRTSSGTVAAQVVTALRKRLVRSSAADELLALLDLCADTLAHNDFADGAKLLAQVIDRMPLSARADARALIIRECGRQLAVHGVARPEYLLLALSGLGVANENASR
;
A
#
# COMPACT_ATOMS: atom_id res chain seq x y z
N MET A 1 0.20 48.61 13.87
CA MET A 1 1.03 47.39 13.80
C MET A 1 0.08 46.21 13.75
N SER A 2 0.22 45.30 12.77
CA SER A 2 -0.66 44.12 12.68
C SER A 2 -0.57 43.34 13.99
N ASN A 3 -1.70 43.09 14.65
CA ASN A 3 -1.78 42.25 15.86
C ASN A 3 -1.50 40.75 15.57
N GLU A 4 -1.04 40.42 14.36
CA GLU A 4 -0.67 39.05 14.00
C GLU A 4 0.72 38.70 14.55
N PRO A 5 0.87 37.54 15.21
CA PRO A 5 2.16 37.11 15.74
C PRO A 5 3.14 36.82 14.61
N THR A 6 4.41 37.11 14.84
CA THR A 6 5.50 36.82 13.91
C THR A 6 5.68 35.31 13.72
N VAL A 7 6.30 34.88 12.62
CA VAL A 7 6.59 33.45 12.36
C VAL A 7 7.44 32.84 13.50
N ALA A 8 8.38 33.60 14.07
CA ALA A 8 9.19 33.15 15.18
C ALA A 8 8.37 32.91 16.46
N GLU A 9 7.43 33.81 16.79
CA GLU A 9 6.51 33.64 17.91
C GLU A 9 5.57 32.45 17.70
N LYS A 10 5.01 32.30 16.49
CA LYS A 10 4.21 31.14 16.10
C LYS A 10 4.96 29.83 16.33
N LEU A 11 6.21 29.74 15.88
CA LEU A 11 7.06 28.55 16.08
C LEU A 11 7.36 28.26 17.56
N ARG A 12 7.60 29.29 18.38
CA ARG A 12 7.79 29.13 19.84
C ARG A 12 6.51 28.67 20.56
N GLY A 13 5.34 28.97 20.01
CA GLY A 13 4.03 28.53 20.55
C GLY A 13 3.66 27.08 20.25
N LEU A 14 4.25 26.44 19.22
CA LEU A 14 3.86 25.09 18.81
C LEU A 14 4.05 24.01 19.90
N PRO A 15 5.18 23.97 20.64
CA PRO A 15 5.35 22.99 21.72
C PRO A 15 4.29 23.14 22.82
N TRP A 16 3.89 24.37 23.16
CA TRP A 16 2.82 24.64 24.11
C TRP A 16 1.47 24.14 23.62
N SER A 17 1.20 24.24 22.32
CA SER A 17 -0.01 23.67 21.72
C SER A 17 -0.02 22.14 21.76
N ILE A 18 1.13 21.49 21.53
CA ILE A 18 1.27 20.03 21.71
C ILE A 18 1.04 19.64 23.17
N GLY A 19 1.62 20.39 24.12
CA GLY A 19 1.40 20.19 25.55
C GLY A 19 -0.06 20.36 25.97
N LEU A 20 -0.74 21.37 25.43
CA LEU A 20 -2.19 21.57 25.60
C LEU A 20 -2.97 20.35 25.11
N ASN A 21 -2.70 19.88 23.89
CA ASN A 21 -3.42 18.75 23.28
C ASN A 21 -3.18 17.44 24.06
N ALA A 22 -1.94 17.19 24.48
CA ALA A 22 -1.58 16.05 25.31
C ALA A 22 -2.33 16.06 26.66
N ALA A 23 -2.26 17.16 27.41
CA ALA A 23 -2.94 17.28 28.69
C ALA A 23 -4.48 17.23 28.55
N ASN A 24 -5.02 17.84 27.49
CA ASN A 24 -6.44 17.76 27.17
C ASN A 24 -6.87 16.32 26.85
N THR A 25 -6.00 15.53 26.21
CA THR A 25 -6.27 14.12 25.91
C THR A 25 -6.45 13.31 27.19
N VAL A 26 -5.54 13.47 28.16
CA VAL A 26 -5.67 12.82 29.49
C VAL A 26 -7.00 13.20 30.15
N PHE A 27 -7.32 14.51 30.20
CA PHE A 27 -8.61 14.98 30.72
C PHE A 27 -9.79 14.29 30.03
N THR A 28 -9.80 14.26 28.69
CA THR A 28 -10.94 13.70 27.94
C THR A 28 -11.13 12.21 28.15
N GLN A 29 -10.05 11.43 28.25
CA GLN A 29 -10.13 9.98 28.48
C GLN A 29 -10.55 9.63 29.91
N PHE A 30 -10.34 10.53 30.86
CA PHE A 30 -10.65 10.30 32.28
C PHE A 30 -12.02 10.83 32.73
N THR A 31 -12.65 11.74 31.95
CA THR A 31 -13.89 12.42 32.39
C THR A 31 -15.11 12.09 31.56
N PHE A 32 -15.24 12.63 30.35
CA PHE A 32 -16.50 12.69 29.59
C PHE A 32 -16.53 11.82 28.32
N PHE A 33 -15.40 11.24 27.91
CA PHE A 33 -15.30 10.45 26.68
C PHE A 33 -14.71 9.08 26.93
N GLY A 34 -14.95 8.17 25.99
CA GLY A 34 -14.42 6.81 26.03
C GLY A 34 -15.23 5.87 26.92
N ALA A 35 -14.72 4.65 27.05
CA ALA A 35 -15.40 3.57 27.76
C ALA A 35 -15.60 3.88 29.26
N ALA A 36 -14.65 4.56 29.89
CA ALA A 36 -14.69 4.86 31.32
C ALA A 36 -15.91 5.71 31.72
N PHE A 37 -16.30 6.70 30.91
CA PHE A 37 -17.46 7.52 31.23
C PHE A 37 -18.77 6.76 31.09
N VAL A 38 -18.89 5.89 30.08
CA VAL A 38 -20.09 5.08 29.87
C VAL A 38 -20.26 4.07 31.00
N LEU A 39 -19.18 3.38 31.39
CA LEU A 39 -19.17 2.47 32.54
C LEU A 39 -19.47 3.20 33.85
N PHE A 40 -18.97 4.44 34.00
CA PHE A 40 -19.32 5.29 35.15
C PHE A 40 -20.82 5.53 35.23
N LEU A 41 -21.48 5.93 34.12
CA LEU A 41 -22.91 6.17 34.07
C LEU A 41 -23.75 4.91 34.37
N ASP A 42 -23.33 3.77 33.82
CA ASP A 42 -23.97 2.47 34.08
C ASP A 42 -23.86 2.09 35.56
N ARG A 43 -22.71 2.35 36.19
CA ARG A 43 -22.50 2.10 37.63
C ARG A 43 -23.35 2.99 38.54
N LEU A 44 -23.86 4.12 38.05
CA LEU A 44 -24.85 4.93 38.78
C LEU A 44 -26.24 4.29 38.81
N GLY A 45 -26.45 3.19 38.07
CA GLY A 45 -27.73 2.50 37.94
C GLY A 45 -28.68 3.17 36.95
N LEU A 46 -28.14 3.89 35.96
CA LEU A 46 -28.95 4.53 34.91
C LEU A 46 -29.38 3.53 33.85
N SER A 47 -30.58 3.69 33.30
CA SER A 47 -31.05 2.87 32.17
C SER A 47 -30.22 3.17 30.91
N LYS A 48 -30.25 2.27 29.91
CA LYS A 48 -29.48 2.49 28.68
C LYS A 48 -30.04 3.70 27.90
N SER A 49 -31.36 3.97 28.01
CA SER A 49 -31.98 5.20 27.50
C SER A 49 -31.48 6.46 28.20
N ASP A 50 -31.32 6.44 29.53
CA ASP A 50 -30.80 7.57 30.29
C ASP A 50 -29.35 7.88 29.91
N ILE A 51 -28.53 6.85 29.74
CA ILE A 51 -27.16 6.97 29.24
C ILE A 51 -27.17 7.60 27.83
N GLY A 52 -28.01 7.09 26.93
CA GLY A 52 -28.19 7.64 25.58
C GLY A 52 -28.61 9.10 25.58
N PHE A 53 -29.50 9.50 26.50
CA PHE A 53 -29.91 10.88 26.70
C PHE A 53 -28.74 11.76 27.13
N ILE A 54 -28.00 11.38 28.17
CA ILE A 54 -26.82 12.14 28.63
C ILE A 54 -25.80 12.31 27.49
N LEU A 55 -25.50 11.23 26.76
CA LEU A 55 -24.51 11.24 25.68
C LEU A 55 -24.97 12.09 24.48
N SER A 56 -26.28 12.22 24.25
CA SER A 56 -26.85 13.05 23.18
C SER A 56 -26.67 14.55 23.39
N LEU A 57 -26.53 15.01 24.65
CA LEU A 57 -26.39 16.44 24.98
C LEU A 57 -25.14 17.06 24.36
N ILE A 58 -24.06 16.28 24.27
CA ILE A 58 -22.79 16.72 23.69
C ILE A 58 -22.95 17.12 22.21
N PRO A 59 -23.39 16.24 21.30
CA PRO A 59 -23.56 16.61 19.89
C PRO A 59 -24.65 17.65 19.64
N PHE A 60 -25.75 17.68 20.41
CA PHE A 60 -26.80 18.71 20.23
C PHE A 60 -26.30 20.12 20.49
N SER A 61 -25.32 20.30 21.40
CA SER A 61 -24.71 21.61 21.66
C SER A 61 -24.04 22.23 20.43
N GLY A 62 -23.68 21.43 19.41
CA GLY A 62 -23.11 21.91 18.15
C GLY A 62 -24.01 22.88 17.38
N LEU A 63 -25.33 22.83 17.60
CA LEU A 63 -26.30 23.77 17.00
C LEU A 63 -26.08 25.24 17.42
N ILE A 64 -25.36 25.46 18.52
CA ILE A 64 -25.09 26.79 19.06
C ILE A 64 -23.88 27.46 18.38
N ALA A 65 -22.98 26.67 17.80
CA ALA A 65 -21.73 27.17 17.20
C ALA A 65 -21.96 28.30 16.16
N PRO A 66 -22.91 28.19 15.19
CA PRO A 66 -23.16 29.26 14.23
C PRO A 66 -23.70 30.56 14.84
N LEU A 67 -24.39 30.46 15.98
CA LEU A 67 -24.97 31.60 16.70
C LEU A 67 -23.90 32.38 17.47
N VAL A 68 -22.91 31.67 18.02
CA VAL A 68 -21.87 32.26 18.87
C VAL A 68 -20.66 32.75 18.06
N ALA A 69 -20.44 32.21 16.85
CA ALA A 69 -19.31 32.58 15.99
C ALA A 69 -19.07 34.10 15.82
N PRO A 70 -20.08 34.96 15.57
CA PRO A 70 -19.86 36.41 15.42
C PRO A 70 -19.33 37.06 16.70
N TRP A 71 -19.77 36.57 17.86
CA TRP A 71 -19.35 37.09 19.16
C TRP A 71 -17.91 36.69 19.47
N THR A 72 -17.52 35.45 19.12
CA THR A 72 -16.13 34.98 19.31
C THR A 72 -15.11 35.86 18.59
N ALA A 73 -15.43 36.31 17.36
CA ALA A 73 -14.55 37.18 16.58
C ALA A 73 -14.41 38.58 17.20
N ARG A 74 -15.49 39.11 17.82
CA ARG A 74 -15.50 40.42 18.48
C ARG A 74 -14.70 40.43 19.79
N PHE A 75 -14.86 39.40 20.61
CA PHE A 75 -14.16 39.29 21.90
C PHE A 75 -12.69 38.85 21.76
N GLY A 76 -12.34 38.25 20.62
CA GLY A 76 -11.01 37.72 20.32
C GLY A 76 -10.94 36.22 20.58
N TYR A 77 -10.49 35.48 19.57
CA TYR A 77 -10.53 34.02 19.55
C TYR A 77 -9.78 33.38 20.73
N LYS A 78 -8.58 33.88 21.08
CA LYS A 78 -7.80 33.32 22.20
C LYS A 78 -8.51 33.49 23.54
N ARG A 79 -9.11 34.67 23.77
CA ARG A 79 -9.81 34.97 25.04
C ARG A 79 -11.06 34.11 25.19
N THR A 80 -11.87 34.02 24.12
CA THR A 80 -13.05 33.16 24.12
C THR A 80 -12.65 31.70 24.31
N PHE A 81 -11.65 31.21 23.58
CA PHE A 81 -11.16 29.84 23.75
C PHE A 81 -10.73 29.58 25.20
N LEU A 82 -9.80 30.35 25.77
CA LEU A 82 -9.27 30.08 27.11
C LEU A 82 -10.32 30.16 28.21
N LEU A 83 -11.24 31.12 28.14
CA LEU A 83 -12.31 31.28 29.12
C LEU A 83 -13.26 30.07 29.10
N PHE A 84 -13.79 29.73 27.93
CA PHE A 84 -14.75 28.63 27.80
C PHE A 84 -14.09 27.27 27.95
N PHE A 85 -12.81 27.13 27.57
CA PHE A 85 -12.00 25.95 27.84
C PHE A 85 -11.81 25.76 29.34
N LEU A 86 -11.49 26.82 30.10
CA LEU A 86 -11.40 26.75 31.57
C LEU A 86 -12.75 26.37 32.20
N ILE A 87 -13.83 27.04 31.80
CA ILE A 87 -15.19 26.70 32.27
C ILE A 87 -15.48 25.23 32.00
N ARG A 88 -15.20 24.74 30.79
CA ARG A 88 -15.38 23.33 30.42
C ARG A 88 -14.61 22.38 31.33
N LYS A 89 -13.37 22.71 31.74
CA LYS A 89 -12.61 21.87 32.68
C LYS A 89 -13.20 21.89 34.09
N LEU A 90 -13.64 23.06 34.54
CA LEU A 90 -14.28 23.22 35.85
C LEU A 90 -15.64 22.51 35.93
N MET A 91 -16.35 22.35 34.81
CA MET A 91 -17.61 21.57 34.76
C MET A 91 -17.39 20.07 35.06
N ALA A 92 -16.17 19.53 35.01
CA ALA A 92 -15.92 18.18 35.50
C ALA A 92 -15.90 18.07 37.03
N LEU A 93 -15.61 19.17 37.76
CA LEU A 93 -15.45 19.15 39.21
C LEU A 93 -16.75 18.74 39.95
N PRO A 94 -17.95 19.24 39.55
CA PRO A 94 -19.21 18.77 40.14
C PRO A 94 -19.44 17.25 40.04
N LEU A 95 -18.87 16.55 39.05
CA LEU A 95 -19.03 15.09 38.94
C LEU A 95 -18.43 14.33 40.13
N LEU A 96 -17.49 14.93 40.86
CA LEU A 96 -16.94 14.34 42.09
C LEU A 96 -17.95 14.30 43.23
N LEU A 97 -19.01 15.11 43.16
CA LEU A 97 -20.11 15.12 44.13
C LEU A 97 -21.19 14.07 43.82
N THR A 98 -21.11 13.39 42.68
CA THR A 98 -22.11 12.41 42.25
C THR A 98 -22.37 11.30 43.28
N PRO A 99 -21.36 10.70 43.96
CA PRO A 99 -21.61 9.69 44.99
C PRO A 99 -22.42 10.23 46.18
N TRP A 100 -22.21 11.50 46.54
CA TRP A 100 -22.98 12.18 47.59
C TRP A 100 -24.42 12.43 47.14
N VAL A 101 -24.60 12.91 45.90
CA VAL A 101 -25.94 13.15 45.32
C VAL A 101 -26.75 11.85 45.27
N ILE A 102 -26.15 10.75 44.81
CA ILE A 102 -26.82 9.44 44.74
C ILE A 102 -27.24 8.98 46.13
N ARG A 103 -26.34 9.08 47.12
CA ARG A 103 -26.62 8.63 48.48
C ARG A 103 -27.75 9.43 49.13
N GLN A 104 -27.81 10.73 48.88
CA GLN A 104 -28.75 11.63 49.54
C GLN A 104 -30.11 11.73 48.83
N TYR A 105 -30.12 11.69 47.49
CA TYR A 105 -31.29 12.02 46.68
C TYR A 105 -31.69 10.92 45.67
N GLY A 106 -30.92 9.82 45.60
CA GLY A 106 -31.22 8.66 44.74
C GLY A 106 -30.78 8.81 43.27
N ALA A 107 -31.05 7.77 42.48
CA ALA A 107 -30.58 7.65 41.10
C ALA A 107 -31.19 8.69 40.14
N VAL A 108 -32.48 9.03 40.31
CA VAL A 108 -33.16 10.02 39.44
C VAL A 108 -32.57 11.42 39.63
N ALA A 109 -32.26 11.81 40.88
CA ALA A 109 -31.58 13.08 41.14
C ALA A 109 -30.16 13.10 40.58
N ALA A 110 -29.45 11.96 40.62
CA ALA A 110 -28.14 11.83 40.02
C ALA A 110 -28.17 11.93 38.49
N LEU A 111 -29.20 11.38 37.83
CA LEU A 111 -29.43 11.57 36.40
C LEU A 111 -29.58 13.06 36.05
N ALA A 112 -30.45 13.77 36.76
CA ALA A 112 -30.67 15.20 36.53
C ALA A 112 -29.38 16.01 36.79
N PHE A 113 -28.65 15.67 37.86
CA PHE A 113 -27.39 16.31 38.21
C PHE A 113 -26.31 16.10 37.15
N VAL A 114 -26.02 14.85 36.80
CA VAL A 114 -25.01 14.51 35.79
C VAL A 114 -25.42 15.03 34.42
N GLY A 115 -26.69 14.90 34.04
CA GLY A 115 -27.23 15.47 32.80
C GLY A 115 -27.05 16.99 32.73
N GLY A 116 -27.34 17.71 33.81
CA GLY A 116 -27.10 19.16 33.89
C GLY A 116 -25.62 19.53 33.76
N VAL A 117 -24.74 18.77 34.42
CA VAL A 117 -23.28 18.96 34.32
C VAL A 117 -22.79 18.72 32.88
N VAL A 118 -23.24 17.63 32.24
CA VAL A 118 -22.88 17.31 30.85
C VAL A 118 -23.44 18.33 29.87
N ALA A 119 -24.65 18.84 30.09
CA ALA A 119 -25.22 19.92 29.28
C ALA A 119 -24.36 21.19 29.36
N LEU A 120 -23.99 21.64 30.57
CA LEU A 120 -23.11 22.80 30.75
C LEU A 120 -21.73 22.58 30.14
N PHE A 121 -21.17 21.39 30.31
CA PHE A 121 -19.92 20.99 29.66
C PHE A 121 -20.02 21.07 28.13
N ALA A 122 -21.11 20.55 27.55
CA ALA A 122 -21.36 20.55 26.11
C ALA A 122 -21.51 21.97 25.56
N LEU A 123 -22.27 22.83 26.25
CA LEU A 123 -22.43 24.24 25.89
C LEU A 123 -21.08 24.98 25.87
N ALA A 124 -20.27 24.81 26.93
CA ALA A 124 -18.95 25.43 26.99
C ALA A 124 -18.02 24.92 25.87
N ARG A 125 -18.06 23.60 25.59
CA ARG A 125 -17.31 22.98 24.49
C ARG A 125 -17.67 23.57 23.12
N SER A 126 -18.96 23.73 22.83
CA SER A 126 -19.43 24.28 21.54
C SER A 126 -18.89 25.69 21.28
N VAL A 127 -18.89 26.55 22.32
CA VAL A 127 -18.34 27.90 22.24
C VAL A 127 -16.81 27.90 22.07
N GLU A 128 -16.11 27.04 22.82
CA GLU A 128 -14.67 26.84 22.71
C GLU A 128 -14.24 26.39 21.31
N GLU A 129 -14.86 25.34 20.76
CA GLU A 129 -14.50 24.78 19.45
C GLU A 129 -14.69 25.82 18.33
N THR A 130 -15.75 26.63 18.42
CA THR A 130 -16.01 27.74 17.50
C THR A 130 -14.86 28.76 17.48
N ALA A 131 -14.24 29.02 18.63
CA ALA A 131 -13.10 29.94 18.73
C ALA A 131 -11.76 29.30 18.35
N TYR A 132 -11.60 27.98 18.57
CA TYR A 132 -10.35 27.28 18.32
C TYR A 132 -9.97 27.21 16.84
N TYR A 133 -10.92 26.90 15.94
CA TYR A 133 -10.60 26.71 14.51
C TYR A 133 -9.95 27.94 13.86
N PRO A 134 -10.50 29.17 13.99
CA PRO A 134 -9.85 30.38 13.48
C PRO A 134 -8.52 30.67 14.17
N TRP A 135 -8.44 30.49 15.50
CA TRP A 135 -7.20 30.73 16.25
C TRP A 135 -6.07 29.79 15.83
N ASN A 136 -6.37 28.51 15.63
CA ASN A 136 -5.42 27.50 15.15
C ASN A 136 -4.87 27.84 13.75
N GLN A 137 -5.67 28.45 12.88
CA GLN A 137 -5.19 28.93 11.58
C GLN A 137 -4.25 30.14 11.71
N GLU A 138 -4.42 30.96 12.74
CA GLU A 138 -3.62 32.14 13.02
C GLU A 138 -2.25 31.78 13.60
N PHE A 139 -2.19 30.94 14.64
CA PHE A 139 -0.92 30.63 15.32
C PHE A 139 -0.09 29.52 14.64
N VAL A 140 -0.69 28.70 13.77
CA VAL A 140 0.05 27.67 13.01
C VAL A 140 0.46 28.19 11.63
N PRO A 141 1.76 28.38 11.34
CA PRO A 141 2.21 28.85 10.03
C PRO A 141 1.83 27.88 8.92
N ALA A 142 1.40 28.41 7.77
CA ALA A 142 0.97 27.60 6.62
C ALA A 142 2.04 26.62 6.12
N THR A 143 3.32 27.01 6.21
CA THR A 143 4.49 26.21 5.76
C THR A 143 4.74 24.96 6.60
N VAL A 144 4.35 24.95 7.89
CA VAL A 144 4.60 23.83 8.80
C VAL A 144 3.31 23.14 9.27
N ARG A 145 2.14 23.60 8.81
CA ARG A 145 0.82 23.11 9.27
C ARG A 145 0.66 21.60 9.17
N GLY A 146 1.06 21.00 8.03
CA GLY A 146 0.99 19.54 7.85
C GLY A 146 1.90 18.79 8.84
N LYS A 147 3.16 19.24 8.98
CA LYS A 147 4.14 18.64 9.92
C LYS A 147 3.68 18.76 11.37
N TYR A 148 3.16 19.93 11.75
CA TYR A 148 2.60 20.17 13.08
C TYR A 148 1.40 19.26 13.35
N SER A 149 0.42 19.19 12.44
CA SER A 149 -0.75 18.32 12.61
C SER A 149 -0.36 16.86 12.75
N ALA A 150 0.58 16.37 11.93
CA ALA A 150 1.07 14.99 12.03
C ALA A 150 1.74 14.72 13.38
N MET A 151 2.66 15.59 13.81
CA MET A 151 3.34 15.47 15.10
C MET A 151 2.36 15.55 16.28
N SER A 152 1.45 16.53 16.28
CA SER A 152 0.42 16.68 17.31
C SER A 152 -0.46 15.44 17.40
N ASN A 153 -0.88 14.87 16.26
CA ASN A 153 -1.69 13.66 16.23
C ASN A 153 -0.94 12.44 16.79
N ILE A 154 0.34 12.26 16.43
CA ILE A 154 1.17 11.17 16.97
C ILE A 154 1.29 11.28 18.50
N PHE A 155 1.65 12.47 19.01
CA PHE A 155 1.77 12.71 20.45
C PHE A 155 0.44 12.48 21.19
N THR A 156 -0.65 13.02 20.64
CA THR A 156 -2.01 12.87 21.20
C THR A 156 -2.42 11.39 21.24
N ALA A 157 -2.14 10.63 20.17
CA ALA A 157 -2.45 9.20 20.13
C ALA A 157 -1.63 8.39 21.16
N LEU A 158 -0.32 8.66 21.29
CA LEU A 158 0.53 8.01 22.28
C LEU A 158 0.08 8.31 23.71
N VAL A 159 -0.20 9.58 24.02
CA VAL A 159 -0.72 9.99 25.33
C VAL A 159 -2.11 9.39 25.56
N GLY A 160 -2.95 9.28 24.54
CA GLY A 160 -4.25 8.61 24.60
C GLY A 160 -4.12 7.14 24.98
N VAL A 161 -3.24 6.39 24.32
CA VAL A 161 -2.98 4.97 24.64
C VAL A 161 -2.47 4.82 26.07
N LEU A 162 -1.54 5.69 26.51
CA LEU A 162 -1.05 5.66 27.88
C LEU A 162 -2.16 5.98 28.89
N SER A 163 -2.98 6.99 28.61
CA SER A 163 -4.09 7.42 29.46
C SER A 163 -5.11 6.29 29.62
N VAL A 164 -5.59 5.72 28.51
CA VAL A 164 -6.54 4.60 28.53
C VAL A 164 -5.97 3.39 29.28
N SER A 165 -4.67 3.11 29.12
CA SER A 165 -4.01 2.03 29.86
C SER A 165 -4.00 2.28 31.37
N VAL A 166 -3.70 3.51 31.80
CA VAL A 166 -3.75 3.91 33.21
C VAL A 166 -5.19 3.86 33.74
N ALA A 167 -6.17 4.34 32.97
CA ALA A 167 -7.58 4.28 33.34
C ALA A 167 -8.06 2.85 33.57
N GLY A 168 -7.74 1.93 32.65
CA GLY A 168 -8.07 0.52 32.79
C GLY A 168 -7.47 -0.10 34.06
N LEU A 169 -6.19 0.17 34.35
CA LEU A 169 -5.53 -0.34 35.56
C LEU A 169 -6.10 0.24 36.86
N VAL A 170 -6.46 1.53 36.88
CA VAL A 170 -7.06 2.19 38.06
C VAL A 170 -8.44 1.63 38.33
N ILE A 171 -9.26 1.46 37.29
CA ILE A 171 -10.61 0.89 37.41
C ILE A 171 -10.53 -0.55 37.91
N GLU A 172 -9.67 -1.38 37.31
CA GLU A 172 -9.50 -2.80 37.68
C GLU A 172 -9.12 -3.00 39.16
N ARG A 173 -8.31 -2.09 39.73
CA ARG A 173 -7.86 -2.17 41.13
C ARG A 173 -8.83 -1.56 42.13
N SER A 174 -9.87 -0.89 41.65
CA SER A 174 -10.80 -0.13 42.49
C SER A 174 -12.15 -0.84 42.58
N THR A 175 -12.87 -0.62 43.68
CA THR A 175 -14.23 -1.14 43.85
C THR A 175 -15.25 -0.02 43.83
N GLY A 176 -16.36 -0.23 43.09
CA GLY A 176 -17.45 0.74 43.01
C GLY A 176 -17.03 2.01 42.26
N LEU A 177 -17.47 3.17 42.74
CA LEU A 177 -17.22 4.45 42.05
C LEU A 177 -15.81 5.03 42.29
N ALA A 178 -15.02 4.47 43.21
CA ALA A 178 -13.76 5.08 43.65
C ALA A 178 -12.72 5.26 42.53
N GLY A 179 -12.59 4.28 41.64
CA GLY A 179 -11.70 4.38 40.47
C GLY A 179 -12.09 5.52 39.54
N PHE A 180 -13.37 5.58 39.18
CA PHE A 180 -13.92 6.65 38.33
C PHE A 180 -13.72 8.04 38.96
N MET A 181 -13.98 8.17 40.27
CA MET A 181 -13.75 9.43 40.99
C MET A 181 -12.28 9.86 40.98
N THR A 182 -11.37 8.90 41.15
CA THR A 182 -9.92 9.15 41.10
C THR A 182 -9.50 9.62 39.72
N LEU A 183 -10.00 8.96 38.66
CA LEU A 183 -9.75 9.37 37.27
C LEU A 183 -10.30 10.76 36.99
N ILE A 184 -11.54 11.06 37.38
CA ILE A 184 -12.13 12.39 37.18
C ILE A 184 -11.31 13.46 37.90
N ALA A 185 -10.89 13.23 39.15
CA ALA A 185 -10.10 14.18 39.92
C ALA A 185 -8.74 14.46 39.26
N VAL A 186 -8.00 13.42 38.86
CA VAL A 186 -6.74 13.55 38.12
C VAL A 186 -6.97 14.21 36.76
N GLY A 187 -8.06 13.84 36.08
CA GLY A 187 -8.49 14.41 34.82
C GLY A 187 -8.62 15.93 34.91
N VAL A 188 -9.33 16.44 35.92
CA VAL A 188 -9.48 17.90 36.17
C VAL A 188 -8.13 18.59 36.31
N LEU A 189 -7.17 18.00 37.04
CA LEU A 189 -5.82 18.58 37.18
C LEU A 189 -5.10 18.70 35.82
N PHE A 190 -5.15 17.64 34.99
CA PHE A 190 -4.65 17.70 33.62
C PHE A 190 -5.44 18.67 32.73
N GLY A 191 -6.74 18.82 33.00
CA GLY A 191 -7.57 19.86 32.39
C GLY A 191 -7.04 21.26 32.68
N LEU A 192 -6.78 21.58 33.94
CA LEU A 192 -6.21 22.88 34.32
C LEU A 192 -4.81 23.07 33.76
N LEU A 193 -3.99 22.01 33.74
CA LEU A 193 -2.68 22.03 33.07
C LEU A 193 -2.80 22.34 31.57
N SER A 194 -3.82 21.79 30.88
CA SER A 194 -4.07 22.09 29.46
C SER A 194 -4.42 23.55 29.23
N VAL A 195 -5.21 24.16 30.12
CA VAL A 195 -5.53 25.61 30.07
C VAL A 195 -4.26 26.43 30.29
N TRP A 196 -3.44 26.05 31.27
CA TRP A 196 -2.17 26.71 31.56
C TRP A 196 -1.22 26.70 30.35
N CYS A 197 -1.07 25.56 29.67
CA CYS A 197 -0.31 25.48 28.41
C CYS A 197 -0.85 26.43 27.33
N GLY A 198 -2.17 26.59 27.24
CA GLY A 198 -2.83 27.48 26.28
C GLY A 198 -2.52 28.97 26.46
N LEU A 199 -2.14 29.39 27.67
CA LEU A 199 -1.79 30.79 27.97
C LEU A 199 -0.58 31.26 27.14
N PHE A 200 0.37 30.36 26.88
CA PHE A 200 1.63 30.64 26.18
C PHE A 200 1.52 30.61 24.65
N ILE A 201 0.37 30.23 24.09
CA ILE A 201 0.16 30.20 22.64
C ILE A 201 -0.18 31.62 22.15
N PRO A 202 0.53 32.17 21.13
CA PRO A 202 0.30 33.53 20.66
C PRO A 202 -0.95 33.67 19.77
N GLY A 203 -1.31 34.91 19.42
CA GLY A 203 -2.41 35.23 18.50
C GLY A 203 -3.80 35.24 19.14
N GLY A 204 -4.83 35.37 18.30
CA GLY A 204 -6.23 35.37 18.69
C GLY A 204 -6.72 36.72 19.24
N ALA A 205 -6.07 37.81 18.83
CA ALA A 205 -6.50 39.17 19.17
C ALA A 205 -7.83 39.52 18.50
N PRO A 206 -8.65 40.43 19.08
CA PRO A 206 -9.85 40.93 18.43
C PRO A 206 -9.54 41.47 17.03
N SER A 207 -10.21 40.96 16.01
CA SER A 207 -10.01 41.40 14.63
C SER A 207 -10.95 42.56 14.30
N GLY A 208 -10.40 43.73 13.95
CA GLY A 208 -11.17 44.89 13.47
C GLY A 208 -11.96 44.61 12.18
N ALA A 209 -11.59 43.55 11.44
CA ALA A 209 -12.31 43.06 10.26
C ALA A 209 -13.71 42.48 10.55
N ALA A 210 -14.11 42.34 11.83
CA ALA A 210 -15.47 41.96 12.24
C ALA A 210 -16.55 42.99 11.83
N LEU A 211 -16.14 44.15 11.27
CA LEU A 211 -17.00 45.22 10.75
C LEU A 211 -17.24 45.15 9.23
N ALA A 212 -16.60 44.21 8.50
CA ALA A 212 -16.88 44.05 7.08
C ALA A 212 -18.34 43.57 6.87
N PRO A 213 -19.10 44.16 5.92
CA PRO A 213 -20.47 43.75 5.65
C PRO A 213 -20.48 42.26 5.28
N ARG A 214 -21.37 41.51 5.93
CA ARG A 214 -21.54 40.07 5.67
C ARG A 214 -21.85 39.89 4.18
N PRO A 215 -21.15 39.00 3.45
CA PRO A 215 -21.73 38.50 2.20
C PRO A 215 -23.10 37.90 2.54
N GLN A 216 -24.10 38.21 1.71
CA GLN A 216 -25.47 37.75 1.88
C GLN A 216 -25.46 36.22 1.95
N ARG A 217 -25.73 35.66 3.14
CA ARG A 217 -25.72 34.21 3.37
C ARG A 217 -26.83 33.60 2.52
N ASP A 218 -26.46 32.74 1.58
CA ASP A 218 -27.41 32.02 0.73
C ASP A 218 -27.36 30.53 1.09
N VAL A 219 -27.83 30.23 2.31
CA VAL A 219 -27.97 28.85 2.81
C VAL A 219 -28.96 28.05 1.94
N GLY A 220 -29.86 28.75 1.24
CA GLY A 220 -30.80 28.16 0.28
C GLY A 220 -30.09 27.43 -0.85
N ALA A 221 -28.99 27.98 -1.39
CA ALA A 221 -28.22 27.31 -2.43
C ALA A 221 -27.67 25.94 -1.99
N ALA A 222 -27.17 25.82 -0.75
CA ALA A 222 -26.66 24.56 -0.22
C ALA A 222 -27.76 23.50 -0.08
N LEU A 223 -28.99 23.91 0.27
CA LEU A 223 -30.15 23.01 0.36
C LEU A 223 -30.67 22.52 -0.99
N HIS A 224 -30.29 23.16 -2.10
CA HIS A 224 -30.69 22.73 -3.44
C HIS A 224 -29.60 21.93 -4.16
N ASP A 225 -28.43 21.75 -3.55
CA ASP A 225 -27.33 20.98 -4.13
C ASP A 225 -27.54 19.46 -3.91
N PRO A 226 -27.83 18.69 -4.97
CA PRO A 226 -28.14 17.27 -4.83
C PRO A 226 -26.95 16.43 -4.37
N ASN A 227 -25.71 16.84 -4.69
CA ASN A 227 -24.52 16.09 -4.27
C ASN A 227 -24.26 16.31 -2.78
N PHE A 228 -24.44 17.54 -2.31
CA PHE A 228 -24.32 17.87 -0.90
C PHE A 228 -25.42 17.23 -0.06
N LEU A 229 -26.67 17.25 -0.49
CA LEU A 229 -27.76 16.57 0.21
C LEU A 229 -27.55 15.05 0.27
N ARG A 230 -27.09 14.42 -0.81
CA ARG A 230 -26.72 12.98 -0.80
C ARG A 230 -25.59 12.69 0.18
N TYR A 231 -24.59 13.56 0.22
CA TYR A 231 -23.49 13.45 1.19
C TYR A 231 -24.01 13.56 2.63
N LEU A 232 -24.85 14.56 2.93
CA LEU A 232 -25.47 14.73 4.25
C LEU A 232 -26.32 13.52 4.64
N ALA A 233 -27.13 12.99 3.73
CA ALA A 233 -27.93 11.79 3.96
C ALA A 233 -27.03 10.57 4.23
N GLY A 234 -25.98 10.35 3.42
CA GLY A 234 -25.01 9.28 3.64
C GLY A 234 -24.29 9.40 4.99
N LEU A 235 -23.90 10.61 5.39
CA LEU A 235 -23.31 10.89 6.70
C LEU A 235 -24.29 10.59 7.83
N ALA A 236 -25.57 10.92 7.67
CA ALA A 236 -26.61 10.64 8.66
C ALA A 236 -26.73 9.13 8.93
N PHE A 237 -26.81 8.31 7.88
CA PHE A 237 -26.91 6.85 8.04
C PHE A 237 -25.66 6.24 8.68
N ILE A 238 -24.45 6.69 8.31
CA ILE A 238 -23.23 6.24 9.00
C ILE A 238 -23.28 6.62 10.48
N THR A 239 -23.69 7.85 10.78
CA THR A 239 -23.76 8.36 12.15
C THR A 239 -24.81 7.58 12.96
N LEU A 240 -25.99 7.31 12.40
CA LEU A 240 -27.04 6.53 13.05
C LEU A 240 -26.63 5.07 13.30
N GLY A 241 -25.84 4.47 12.41
CA GLY A 241 -25.40 3.08 12.57
C GLY A 241 -24.16 2.90 13.46
N VAL A 242 -23.16 3.76 13.32
CA VAL A 242 -21.82 3.54 13.90
C VAL A 242 -21.66 4.20 15.27
N THR A 243 -22.15 5.42 15.44
CA THR A 243 -21.93 6.20 16.67
C THR A 243 -22.57 5.58 17.91
N PRO A 244 -23.80 5.03 17.83
CA PRO A 244 -24.40 4.32 18.97
C PRO A 244 -23.63 3.08 19.36
N ILE A 245 -23.14 2.30 18.39
CA ILE A 245 -22.27 1.14 18.67
C ILE A 245 -21.04 1.61 19.43
N ALA A 246 -20.36 2.66 18.99
CA ALA A 246 -19.18 3.17 19.69
C ALA A 246 -19.46 3.58 21.15
N SER A 247 -20.65 4.14 21.43
CA SER A 247 -21.05 4.55 22.78
C SER A 247 -21.44 3.39 23.68
N PHE A 248 -22.14 2.38 23.16
CA PHE A 248 -22.70 1.28 23.96
C PHE A 248 -21.87 -0.02 23.91
N LEU A 249 -20.86 -0.09 23.04
CA LEU A 249 -19.94 -1.23 22.96
C LEU A 249 -19.26 -1.55 24.31
N PRO A 250 -18.83 -0.58 25.14
CA PRO A 250 -18.29 -0.88 26.46
C PRO A 250 -19.26 -1.69 27.33
N LEU A 251 -20.55 -1.39 27.27
CA LEU A 251 -21.58 -2.09 28.03
C LEU A 251 -21.80 -3.50 27.48
N TYR A 252 -21.81 -3.67 26.15
CA TYR A 252 -21.85 -5.00 25.52
C TYR A 252 -20.67 -5.89 25.96
N LEU A 253 -19.46 -5.32 25.99
CA LEU A 253 -18.25 -6.06 26.36
C LEU A 253 -18.26 -6.50 27.83
N GLY A 254 -18.85 -5.70 28.72
CA GLY A 254 -19.08 -6.08 30.11
C GLY A 254 -20.23 -7.09 30.25
N ASP A 255 -21.42 -6.72 29.77
CA ASP A 255 -22.68 -7.42 30.01
C ASP A 255 -22.74 -8.80 29.31
N GLN A 256 -22.29 -8.89 28.06
CA GLN A 256 -22.49 -10.07 27.20
C GLN A 256 -21.21 -10.85 26.91
N VAL A 257 -20.07 -10.17 26.78
CA VAL A 257 -18.77 -10.83 26.54
C VAL A 257 -18.12 -11.27 27.86
N GLY A 258 -18.42 -10.58 28.96
CA GLY A 258 -17.91 -10.91 30.29
C GLY A 258 -16.50 -10.39 30.59
N LEU A 259 -16.08 -9.30 29.93
CA LEU A 259 -14.82 -8.63 30.26
C LEU A 259 -14.99 -7.79 31.53
N SER A 260 -13.93 -7.73 32.35
CA SER A 260 -13.89 -6.81 33.51
C SER A 260 -13.90 -5.34 33.05
N GLU A 261 -14.40 -4.43 33.89
CA GLU A 261 -14.47 -3.00 33.55
C GLU A 261 -13.12 -2.42 33.10
N GLY A 262 -12.00 -2.80 33.75
CA GLY A 262 -10.67 -2.38 33.34
C GLY A 262 -10.26 -2.93 31.97
N GLN A 263 -10.58 -4.19 31.67
CA GLN A 263 -10.35 -4.80 30.36
C GLN A 263 -11.17 -4.12 29.25
N VAL A 264 -12.43 -3.78 29.53
CA VAL A 264 -13.30 -3.05 28.60
C VAL A 264 -12.67 -1.72 28.21
N VAL A 265 -12.11 -0.98 29.18
CA VAL A 265 -11.40 0.27 28.90
C VAL A 265 -10.16 0.02 28.05
N LEU A 266 -9.39 -1.03 28.31
CA LEU A 266 -8.20 -1.38 27.52
C LEU A 266 -8.52 -1.69 26.05
N VAL A 267 -9.71 -2.19 25.71
CA VAL A 267 -10.09 -2.47 24.31
C VAL A 267 -9.98 -1.20 23.44
N GLN A 268 -10.23 -0.01 24.00
CA GLN A 268 -10.11 1.26 23.28
C GLN A 268 -8.68 1.53 22.77
N ASN A 269 -7.65 0.96 23.41
CA ASN A 269 -6.28 1.04 22.90
C ASN A 269 -6.14 0.39 21.52
N GLY A 270 -6.88 -0.70 21.25
CA GLY A 270 -6.90 -1.32 19.93
C GLY A 270 -7.28 -0.29 18.86
N THR A 271 -8.36 0.45 19.07
CA THR A 271 -8.83 1.50 18.14
C THR A 271 -7.82 2.63 17.97
N LEU A 272 -7.20 3.10 19.06
CA LEU A 272 -6.19 4.16 18.99
C LEU A 272 -4.93 3.71 18.24
N ILE A 273 -4.44 2.50 18.50
CA ILE A 273 -3.25 1.93 17.85
C ILE A 273 -3.53 1.63 16.38
N GLY A 274 -4.71 1.08 16.05
CA GLY A 274 -5.13 0.83 14.67
C GLY A 274 -5.24 2.12 13.86
N ALA A 275 -5.86 3.15 14.43
CA ALA A 275 -5.89 4.48 13.84
C ALA A 275 -4.46 5.00 13.61
N LEU A 276 -3.61 5.01 14.63
CA LEU A 276 -2.23 5.51 14.50
C LEU A 276 -1.46 4.77 13.40
N ALA A 277 -1.53 3.43 13.37
CA ALA A 277 -0.85 2.58 12.40
C ALA A 277 -1.31 2.80 10.95
N SER A 278 -2.58 3.15 10.74
CA SER A 278 -3.16 3.37 9.40
C SER A 278 -3.18 4.82 8.93
N SER A 279 -2.88 5.77 9.81
CA SER A 279 -2.93 7.21 9.52
C SER A 279 -2.12 7.60 8.28
N TYR A 280 -0.88 7.10 8.17
CA TYR A 280 -0.02 7.36 7.01
C TYR A 280 -0.57 6.71 5.74
N LEU A 281 -1.02 5.45 5.84
CA LEU A 281 -1.57 4.71 4.71
C LEU A 281 -2.75 5.46 4.09
N TRP A 282 -3.75 5.78 4.91
CA TRP A 282 -4.95 6.42 4.42
C TRP A 282 -4.67 7.81 3.86
N GLY A 283 -3.82 8.61 4.51
CA GLY A 283 -3.38 9.90 3.98
C GLY A 283 -2.75 9.78 2.59
N TRP A 284 -1.72 8.94 2.48
CA TRP A 284 -1.01 8.68 1.23
C TRP A 284 -1.94 8.14 0.12
N THR A 285 -2.82 7.19 0.43
CA THR A 285 -3.75 6.64 -0.59
C THR A 285 -4.74 7.69 -1.08
N THR A 286 -5.22 8.55 -0.19
CA THR A 286 -6.22 9.57 -0.52
C THR A 286 -5.61 10.67 -1.37
N ASP A 287 -4.32 10.96 -1.19
CA ASP A 287 -3.58 11.92 -2.00
C ASP A 287 -3.32 11.43 -3.43
N ARG A 288 -3.28 10.12 -3.62
CA ARG A 288 -2.82 9.51 -4.88
C ARG A 288 -3.91 8.86 -5.72
N TYR A 289 -4.83 8.15 -5.06
CA TYR A 289 -5.93 7.44 -5.72
C TYR A 289 -7.26 8.21 -5.64
N GLY A 290 -7.28 9.32 -4.90
CA GLY A 290 -8.46 10.16 -4.69
C GLY A 290 -9.25 9.78 -3.43
N SER A 291 -10.17 10.67 -3.04
CA SER A 291 -10.96 10.54 -1.81
C SER A 291 -12.05 9.48 -1.88
N ARG A 292 -12.73 9.38 -3.02
CA ARG A 292 -13.87 8.46 -3.21
C ARG A 292 -13.55 6.98 -2.98
N PRO A 293 -12.52 6.35 -3.58
CA PRO A 293 -12.26 4.93 -3.37
C PRO A 293 -11.85 4.63 -1.92
N VAL A 294 -11.10 5.53 -1.29
CA VAL A 294 -10.72 5.42 0.13
C VAL A 294 -11.96 5.48 1.03
N MET A 295 -12.83 6.47 0.81
CA MET A 295 -14.07 6.63 1.57
C MET A 295 -14.96 5.38 1.47
N LEU A 296 -15.19 4.86 0.27
CA LEU A 296 -16.08 3.72 0.05
C LEU A 296 -15.51 2.43 0.66
N ILE A 297 -14.19 2.20 0.58
CA ILE A 297 -13.57 1.09 1.32
C ILE A 297 -13.72 1.30 2.83
N GLY A 298 -13.56 2.53 3.33
CA GLY A 298 -13.82 2.88 4.72
C GLY A 298 -15.22 2.47 5.17
N VAL A 299 -16.25 2.79 4.37
CA VAL A 299 -17.65 2.38 4.64
C VAL A 299 -17.81 0.86 4.63
N ILE A 300 -17.22 0.15 3.66
CA ILE A 300 -17.28 -1.32 3.60
C ILE A 300 -16.64 -1.95 4.85
N LEU A 301 -15.49 -1.43 5.27
CA LEU A 301 -14.83 -1.89 6.49
C LEU A 301 -15.71 -1.61 7.72
N LEU A 302 -16.29 -0.40 7.83
CA LEU A 302 -17.20 -0.05 8.92
C LEU A 302 -18.43 -0.96 8.97
N MET A 303 -19.03 -1.28 7.82
CA MET A 303 -20.17 -2.21 7.71
C MET A 303 -19.83 -3.61 8.21
N SER A 304 -18.58 -4.05 8.04
CA SER A 304 -18.13 -5.37 8.52
C SER A 304 -17.85 -5.43 10.02
N MET A 305 -17.59 -4.29 10.69
CA MET A 305 -17.19 -4.27 12.10
C MET A 305 -18.28 -4.79 13.06
N PRO A 306 -19.57 -4.38 12.96
CA PRO A 306 -20.62 -4.89 13.84
C PRO A 306 -20.79 -6.40 13.74
N LEU A 307 -20.56 -7.00 12.56
CA LEU A 307 -20.61 -8.45 12.38
C LEU A 307 -19.49 -9.16 13.16
N LEU A 308 -18.29 -8.58 13.15
CA LEU A 308 -17.16 -9.10 13.95
C LEU A 308 -17.44 -8.99 15.46
N TRP A 309 -18.02 -7.86 15.90
CA TRP A 309 -18.40 -7.68 17.30
C TRP A 309 -19.51 -8.64 17.73
N TRP A 310 -20.51 -8.87 16.89
CA TRP A 310 -21.61 -9.78 17.20
C TRP A 310 -21.15 -11.24 17.30
N GLY A 311 -20.17 -11.65 16.47
CA GLY A 311 -19.56 -12.99 16.49
C GLY A 311 -18.52 -13.22 17.59
N MET A 312 -18.40 -12.33 18.57
CA MET A 312 -17.42 -12.44 19.64
C MET A 312 -17.62 -13.69 20.51
N PRO A 313 -16.55 -14.43 20.86
CA PRO A 313 -16.66 -15.48 21.87
C PRO A 313 -16.96 -14.86 23.22
N ARG A 314 -18.00 -15.36 23.89
CA ARG A 314 -18.46 -14.89 25.20
C ARG A 314 -17.78 -15.70 26.31
N HIS A 315 -17.41 -15.02 27.40
CA HIS A 315 -16.81 -15.60 28.60
C HIS A 315 -15.60 -16.51 28.35
N ALA A 316 -14.82 -16.24 27.30
CA ALA A 316 -13.63 -17.01 26.95
C ALA A 316 -12.35 -16.24 27.34
N GLY A 317 -11.29 -16.96 27.73
CA GLY A 317 -9.99 -16.34 28.02
C GLY A 317 -9.37 -15.59 26.83
N LEU A 318 -9.77 -15.92 25.60
CA LEU A 318 -9.33 -15.26 24.37
C LEU A 318 -10.16 -13.99 24.02
N SER A 319 -11.27 -13.72 24.71
CA SER A 319 -12.19 -12.63 24.37
C SER A 319 -11.49 -11.27 24.38
N LEU A 320 -10.59 -11.00 25.34
CA LEU A 320 -9.84 -9.74 25.38
C LEU A 320 -8.93 -9.55 24.15
N VAL A 321 -8.21 -10.61 23.77
CA VAL A 321 -7.26 -10.54 22.64
C VAL A 321 -8.00 -10.34 21.32
N ILE A 322 -9.14 -11.03 21.15
CA ILE A 322 -9.98 -10.89 19.97
C ILE A 322 -10.64 -9.50 19.94
N ALA A 323 -11.14 -9.01 21.08
CA ALA A 323 -11.69 -7.65 21.18
C ALA A 323 -10.66 -6.58 20.80
N LEU A 324 -9.42 -6.71 21.27
CA LEU A 324 -8.32 -5.80 20.89
C LEU A 324 -8.02 -5.86 19.39
N ALA A 325 -8.05 -7.04 18.79
CA ALA A 325 -7.84 -7.22 17.35
C ALA A 325 -8.98 -6.60 16.52
N ILE A 326 -10.24 -6.80 16.92
CA ILE A 326 -11.39 -6.17 16.25
C ILE A 326 -11.33 -4.65 16.44
N ALA A 327 -11.02 -4.16 17.64
CA ALA A 327 -10.85 -2.74 17.91
C ALA A 327 -9.72 -2.12 17.08
N PHE A 328 -8.63 -2.84 16.84
CA PHE A 328 -7.57 -2.43 15.91
C PHE A 328 -8.08 -2.26 14.47
N CYS A 329 -8.82 -3.24 13.96
CA CYS A 329 -9.46 -3.15 12.65
C CYS A 329 -10.48 -2.01 12.58
N GLN A 330 -11.25 -1.78 13.66
CA GLN A 330 -12.18 -0.66 13.79
C GLN A 330 -11.44 0.68 13.70
N GLY A 331 -10.28 0.81 14.34
CA GLY A 331 -9.43 2.00 14.24
C GLY A 331 -9.00 2.29 12.79
N LEU A 332 -8.62 1.24 12.05
CA LEU A 332 -8.33 1.31 10.62
C LEU A 332 -9.53 1.82 9.81
N ALA A 333 -10.71 1.24 10.05
CA ALA A 333 -11.93 1.55 9.33
C ALA A 333 -12.39 2.99 9.60
N ASN A 334 -12.40 3.40 10.87
CA ASN A 334 -12.78 4.74 11.32
C ASN A 334 -11.91 5.82 10.65
N LEU A 335 -10.59 5.62 10.58
CA LEU A 335 -9.71 6.58 9.91
C LEU A 335 -9.87 6.59 8.39
N GLY A 336 -10.03 5.42 7.76
CA GLY A 336 -10.23 5.34 6.31
C GLY A 336 -11.49 6.10 5.88
N TRP A 337 -12.60 5.87 6.60
CA TRP A 337 -13.82 6.66 6.45
C TRP A 337 -13.57 8.15 6.72
N GLY A 338 -12.98 8.49 7.87
CA GLY A 338 -12.78 9.87 8.29
C GLY A 338 -11.98 10.70 7.28
N ILE A 339 -10.83 10.20 6.83
CA ILE A 339 -9.96 10.89 5.87
C ILE A 339 -10.65 11.00 4.51
N GLY A 340 -11.23 9.90 4.00
CA GLY A 340 -11.91 9.88 2.71
C GLY A 340 -13.12 10.82 2.68
N ALA A 341 -14.00 10.73 3.68
CA ALA A 341 -15.22 11.54 3.78
C ALA A 341 -14.91 13.03 3.98
N THR A 342 -13.91 13.35 4.80
CA THR A 342 -13.51 14.74 5.06
C THR A 342 -12.92 15.37 3.81
N LYS A 343 -12.01 14.68 3.11
CA LYS A 343 -11.41 15.21 1.88
C LYS A 343 -12.45 15.35 0.78
N LEU A 344 -13.35 14.38 0.61
CA LEU A 344 -14.44 14.47 -0.37
C LEU A 344 -15.33 15.69 -0.10
N LEU A 345 -15.69 15.93 1.17
CA LEU A 345 -16.49 17.09 1.54
C LEU A 345 -15.79 18.41 1.16
N PHE A 346 -14.54 18.59 1.61
CA PHE A 346 -13.84 19.86 1.48
C PHE A 346 -13.27 20.15 0.08
N VAL A 347 -13.00 19.11 -0.71
CA VAL A 347 -12.36 19.25 -2.03
C VAL A 347 -13.39 19.14 -3.16
N THR A 348 -14.36 18.23 -3.05
CA THR A 348 -15.24 17.86 -4.17
C THR A 348 -16.66 18.38 -3.98
N VAL A 349 -17.22 18.26 -2.77
CA VAL A 349 -18.66 18.55 -2.55
C VAL A 349 -18.91 20.03 -2.24
N VAL A 350 -18.05 20.67 -1.44
CA VAL A 350 -18.24 22.07 -1.04
C VAL A 350 -17.58 23.01 -2.04
N PRO A 351 -18.34 23.92 -2.68
CA PRO A 351 -17.78 24.96 -3.55
C PRO A 351 -16.85 25.91 -2.78
N THR A 352 -15.72 26.28 -3.38
CA THR A 352 -14.68 27.10 -2.72
C THR A 352 -15.17 28.51 -2.37
N ASP A 353 -16.10 29.05 -3.13
CA ASP A 353 -16.72 30.38 -2.98
C ASP A 353 -17.82 30.43 -1.91
N LYS A 354 -18.50 29.30 -1.63
CA LYS A 354 -19.61 29.21 -0.67
C LYS A 354 -19.30 28.37 0.57
N LYS A 355 -18.01 28.18 0.86
CA LYS A 355 -17.52 27.25 1.89
C LYS A 355 -18.16 27.44 3.27
N MET A 356 -18.37 28.69 3.71
CA MET A 356 -18.89 28.96 5.05
C MET A 356 -20.36 28.55 5.22
N ASP A 357 -21.18 28.68 4.17
CA ASP A 357 -22.62 28.37 4.24
C ASP A 357 -22.87 26.84 4.24
N TYR A 358 -22.14 26.12 3.40
CA TYR A 358 -22.18 24.65 3.37
C TYR A 358 -21.68 24.04 4.69
N LEU A 359 -20.59 24.57 5.26
CA LEU A 359 -20.05 24.05 6.51
C LEU A 359 -20.96 24.31 7.70
N ALA A 360 -21.64 25.45 7.74
CA ALA A 360 -22.62 25.72 8.80
C ALA A 360 -23.77 24.69 8.79
N LEU A 361 -24.28 24.35 7.60
CA LEU A 361 -25.33 23.34 7.44
C LEU A 361 -24.81 21.93 7.78
N TRP A 362 -23.58 21.60 7.35
CA TRP A 362 -22.93 20.33 7.70
C TRP A 362 -22.75 20.17 9.22
N PHE A 363 -22.24 21.19 9.93
CA PHE A 363 -22.08 21.14 11.38
C PHE A 363 -23.42 20.97 12.11
N ALA A 364 -24.44 21.72 11.70
CA ALA A 364 -25.78 21.61 12.28
C ALA A 364 -26.37 20.20 12.06
N TRP A 365 -26.25 19.68 10.84
CA TRP A 365 -26.73 18.35 10.47
C TRP A 365 -25.97 17.23 11.22
N ALA A 366 -24.65 17.34 11.34
CA ALA A 366 -23.83 16.39 12.10
C ALA A 366 -24.21 16.38 13.58
N GLY A 367 -24.46 17.54 14.19
CA GLY A 367 -24.91 17.64 15.58
C GLY A 367 -26.29 17.00 15.81
N ILE A 368 -27.25 17.28 14.92
CA ILE A 368 -28.61 16.71 14.99
C ILE A 368 -28.54 15.19 14.85
N THR A 369 -27.92 14.69 13.78
CA THR A 369 -27.87 13.25 13.50
C THR A 369 -27.10 12.48 14.56
N ALA A 370 -25.99 13.02 15.07
CA ALA A 370 -25.25 12.41 16.18
C ALA A 370 -26.05 12.42 17.48
N GLY A 371 -26.74 13.50 17.83
CA GLY A 371 -27.61 13.55 19.02
C GLY A 371 -28.74 12.54 18.96
N PHE A 372 -29.49 12.51 17.84
CA PHE A 372 -30.54 11.51 17.63
C PHE A 372 -30.02 10.08 17.62
N SER A 373 -28.82 9.83 17.08
CA SER A 373 -28.24 8.48 17.09
C SER A 373 -28.11 7.92 18.50
N GLN A 374 -27.63 8.72 19.46
CA GLN A 374 -27.42 8.29 20.84
C GLN A 374 -28.74 8.01 21.56
N LEU A 375 -29.76 8.86 21.33
CA LEU A 375 -31.10 8.66 21.87
C LEU A 375 -31.73 7.36 21.35
N VAL A 376 -31.70 7.17 20.03
CA VAL A 376 -32.26 5.97 19.39
C VAL A 376 -31.49 4.72 19.84
N GLY A 377 -30.17 4.79 19.96
CA GLY A 377 -29.34 3.70 20.46
C GLY A 377 -29.74 3.26 21.86
N GLY A 378 -29.87 4.20 22.80
CA GLY A 378 -30.29 3.89 24.17
C GLY A 378 -31.70 3.31 24.25
N TRP A 379 -32.65 3.92 23.54
CA TRP A 379 -34.03 3.44 23.46
C TRP A 379 -34.13 2.03 22.86
N LEU A 380 -33.37 1.76 21.80
CA LEU A 380 -33.36 0.46 21.14
C LEU A 380 -32.86 -0.65 22.06
N LEU A 381 -31.84 -0.37 22.89
CA LEU A 381 -31.30 -1.33 23.86
C LEU A 381 -32.31 -1.65 24.97
N ASP A 382 -33.01 -0.64 25.51
CA ASP A 382 -34.03 -0.87 26.53
C ASP A 382 -35.27 -1.60 25.96
N TRP A 383 -35.68 -1.24 24.73
CA TRP A 383 -36.75 -1.96 24.01
C TRP A 383 -36.38 -3.43 23.78
N ALA A 384 -35.11 -3.70 23.49
CA ALA A 384 -34.55 -5.02 23.24
C ALA A 384 -34.14 -5.77 24.52
N SER A 385 -34.33 -5.20 25.72
CA SER A 385 -33.78 -5.72 26.98
C SER A 385 -34.23 -7.15 27.33
N ALA A 386 -35.40 -7.58 26.87
CA ALA A 386 -35.94 -8.91 27.10
C ALA A 386 -35.50 -9.97 26.05
N LEU A 387 -34.70 -9.59 25.05
CA LEU A 387 -34.21 -10.52 24.04
C LEU A 387 -33.09 -11.39 24.61
N ASP A 388 -33.38 -12.68 24.76
CA ASP A 388 -32.40 -13.72 25.08
C ASP A 388 -32.76 -15.00 24.31
N THR A 389 -32.43 -15.03 23.01
CA THR A 389 -32.71 -16.17 22.13
C THR A 389 -31.51 -16.50 21.26
N GLN A 390 -31.57 -17.58 20.50
CA GLN A 390 -30.51 -17.96 19.57
C GLN A 390 -31.07 -18.15 18.16
N LEU A 391 -30.44 -17.55 17.17
CA LEU A 391 -30.80 -17.65 15.77
C LEU A 391 -29.61 -18.24 15.00
N TRP A 392 -29.76 -19.46 14.47
CA TRP A 392 -28.74 -20.11 13.62
C TRP A 392 -27.36 -20.21 14.28
N GLY A 393 -27.33 -20.47 15.58
CA GLY A 393 -26.09 -20.55 16.37
C GLY A 393 -25.59 -19.19 16.88
N LEU A 394 -26.09 -18.06 16.35
CA LEU A 394 -25.75 -16.73 16.84
C LEU A 394 -26.68 -16.31 18.00
N PRO A 395 -26.12 -15.81 19.11
CA PRO A 395 -26.92 -15.29 20.21
C PRO A 395 -27.61 -13.97 19.81
N LEU A 396 -28.93 -13.93 19.99
CA LEU A 396 -29.77 -12.74 19.89
C LEU A 396 -29.94 -12.17 21.30
N ASP A 397 -29.22 -11.08 21.55
CA ASP A 397 -29.17 -10.35 22.81
C ASP A 397 -29.73 -8.93 22.65
N PRO A 398 -29.82 -8.13 23.74
CA PRO A 398 -30.32 -6.77 23.67
C PRO A 398 -29.53 -5.84 22.73
N TYR A 399 -28.28 -6.17 22.41
CA TYR A 399 -27.40 -5.40 21.54
C TYR A 399 -27.52 -5.78 20.06
N SER A 400 -28.14 -6.92 19.74
CA SER A 400 -28.27 -7.44 18.37
C SER A 400 -29.00 -6.49 17.41
N PRO A 401 -30.09 -5.79 17.81
CA PRO A 401 -30.71 -4.78 16.95
C PRO A 401 -29.77 -3.61 16.62
N LEU A 402 -28.91 -3.22 17.58
CA LEU A 402 -27.93 -2.16 17.38
C LEU A 402 -26.89 -2.56 16.33
N PHE A 403 -26.39 -3.80 16.38
CA PHE A 403 -25.47 -4.33 15.37
C PHE A 403 -26.13 -4.44 13.99
N LEU A 404 -27.40 -4.85 13.92
CA LEU A 404 -28.14 -4.93 12.67
C LEU A 404 -28.28 -3.54 12.01
N VAL A 405 -28.66 -2.52 12.79
CA VAL A 405 -28.69 -1.12 12.32
C VAL A 405 -27.30 -0.66 11.89
N GLY A 406 -26.26 -1.05 12.62
CA GLY A 406 -24.86 -0.80 12.27
C GLY A 406 -24.39 -1.45 10.97
N ILE A 407 -25.08 -2.47 10.45
CA ILE A 407 -24.78 -3.10 9.15
C ILE A 407 -25.64 -2.45 8.06
N LEU A 408 -26.94 -2.31 8.30
CA LEU A 408 -27.90 -1.81 7.31
C LEU A 408 -27.71 -0.32 7.01
N ALA A 409 -27.40 0.51 8.01
CA ALA A 409 -27.27 1.95 7.80
C ALA A 409 -26.01 2.31 6.96
N PRO A 410 -24.80 1.75 7.22
CA PRO A 410 -23.67 1.92 6.31
C PRO A 410 -23.91 1.38 4.90
N LEU A 411 -24.70 0.31 4.72
CA LEU A 411 -25.08 -0.19 3.40
C LEU A 411 -25.93 0.83 2.62
N LEU A 412 -26.92 1.45 3.27
CA LEU A 412 -27.70 2.55 2.69
C LEU A 412 -26.82 3.77 2.40
N SER A 413 -25.88 4.08 3.28
CA SER A 413 -24.90 5.14 3.05
C SER A 413 -24.01 4.86 1.82
N LEU A 414 -23.54 3.63 1.65
CA LEU A 414 -22.78 3.21 0.47
C LEU A 414 -23.59 3.45 -0.81
N TRP A 415 -24.87 3.09 -0.81
CA TRP A 415 -25.78 3.33 -1.93
C TRP A 415 -25.92 4.83 -2.26
N LEU A 416 -26.08 5.68 -1.23
CA LEU A 416 -26.22 7.14 -1.38
C LEU A 416 -24.93 7.85 -1.80
N LEU A 417 -23.77 7.39 -1.33
CA LEU A 417 -22.47 8.02 -1.57
C LEU A 417 -21.81 7.52 -2.87
N SER A 418 -22.15 6.31 -3.33
CA SER A 418 -21.62 5.74 -4.57
C SER A 418 -21.79 6.62 -5.83
N PRO A 419 -22.89 7.38 -6.04
CA PRO A 419 -23.09 8.18 -7.25
C PRO A 419 -22.35 9.52 -7.25
N ILE A 420 -21.79 9.94 -6.11
CA ILE A 420 -21.04 11.19 -6.00
C ILE A 420 -19.79 11.06 -6.87
N ARG A 421 -19.72 11.87 -7.94
CA ARG A 421 -18.58 11.88 -8.87
C ARG A 421 -17.41 12.61 -8.21
N ASP A 422 -16.24 11.99 -8.25
CA ASP A 422 -14.96 12.54 -7.80
C ASP A 422 -13.96 12.40 -8.95
N GLU A 423 -12.91 13.21 -8.98
CA GLU A 423 -11.84 13.17 -10.00
C GLU A 423 -10.94 11.93 -9.88
N SER A 424 -11.31 10.98 -9.02
CA SER A 424 -10.57 9.74 -8.78
C SER A 424 -10.40 8.95 -10.08
N ARG A 425 -9.14 8.75 -10.50
CA ARG A 425 -8.78 7.98 -11.70
C ARG A 425 -8.95 6.47 -11.53
N VAL A 426 -9.19 5.99 -10.30
CA VAL A 426 -9.19 4.56 -9.94
C VAL A 426 -10.52 4.17 -9.33
N GLY A 427 -11.13 3.08 -9.84
CA GLY A 427 -12.37 2.52 -9.30
C GLY A 427 -12.15 1.78 -7.97
N VAL A 428 -13.21 1.60 -7.17
CA VAL A 428 -13.14 0.96 -5.84
C VAL A 428 -12.57 -0.46 -5.91
N GLY A 429 -13.02 -1.28 -6.86
CA GLY A 429 -12.52 -2.66 -7.02
C GLY A 429 -11.06 -2.71 -7.46
N GLN A 430 -10.62 -1.77 -8.30
CA GLN A 430 -9.22 -1.65 -8.70
C GLN A 430 -8.36 -1.22 -7.49
N PHE A 431 -8.83 -0.27 -6.70
CA PHE A 431 -8.16 0.18 -5.49
C PHE A 431 -8.04 -0.94 -4.44
N ALA A 432 -9.11 -1.70 -4.18
CA ALA A 432 -9.06 -2.88 -3.32
C ALA A 432 -8.08 -3.94 -3.87
N GLY A 433 -8.09 -4.16 -5.19
CA GLY A 433 -7.19 -5.09 -5.87
C GLY A 433 -5.70 -4.76 -5.73
N ILE A 434 -5.34 -3.49 -5.47
CA ILE A 434 -3.95 -3.10 -5.22
C ILE A 434 -3.41 -3.75 -3.94
N PHE A 435 -4.23 -3.84 -2.89
CA PHE A 435 -3.85 -4.44 -1.62
C PHE A 435 -3.76 -5.96 -1.67
N LEU A 436 -4.42 -6.60 -2.64
CA LEU A 436 -4.36 -8.04 -2.86
C LEU A 436 -3.16 -8.48 -3.73
N ARG A 437 -2.38 -7.52 -4.26
CA ARG A 437 -1.24 -7.78 -5.15
C ARG A 437 0.09 -7.52 -4.45
N GLY A 438 0.92 -8.56 -4.40
CA GLY A 438 2.23 -8.50 -3.74
C GLY A 438 2.09 -8.53 -2.22
N ASN A 439 3.08 -7.96 -1.53
CA ASN A 439 3.05 -7.83 -0.08
C ASN A 439 2.75 -6.36 0.31
N PRO A 440 1.48 -6.01 0.59
CA PRO A 440 1.10 -4.63 0.92
C PRO A 440 1.73 -4.16 2.23
N VAL A 441 1.92 -5.04 3.22
CA VAL A 441 2.53 -4.69 4.51
C VAL A 441 4.00 -4.33 4.34
N LEU A 442 4.75 -5.13 3.57
CA LEU A 442 6.14 -4.82 3.26
C LEU A 442 6.24 -3.54 2.42
N ALA A 443 5.33 -3.33 1.47
CA ALA A 443 5.27 -2.09 0.69
C ALA A 443 5.08 -0.89 1.61
N MET A 444 4.03 -0.88 2.45
CA MET A 444 3.73 0.23 3.37
C MET A 444 4.88 0.55 4.32
N THR A 445 5.47 -0.47 4.95
CA THR A 445 6.60 -0.27 5.86
C THR A 445 7.84 0.25 5.12
N SER A 446 8.01 -0.12 3.85
CA SER A 446 9.09 0.39 2.99
C SER A 446 8.83 1.81 2.52
N LEU A 447 7.58 2.18 2.22
CA LEU A 447 7.15 3.53 1.84
C LEU A 447 7.46 4.54 2.95
N ILE A 448 7.09 4.22 4.19
CA ILE A 448 7.37 5.07 5.35
C ILE A 448 8.88 5.28 5.51
N ARG A 449 9.67 4.20 5.43
CA ARG A 449 11.13 4.28 5.57
C ARG A 449 11.79 5.02 4.41
N TYR A 450 11.29 4.89 3.20
CA TYR A 450 11.79 5.60 2.02
C TYR A 450 11.70 7.12 2.22
N HIS A 451 10.54 7.63 2.67
CA HIS A 451 10.36 9.06 2.96
C HIS A 451 11.15 9.57 4.17
N MET A 452 11.59 8.67 5.06
CA MET A 452 12.44 9.00 6.20
C MET A 452 13.95 8.87 5.90
N ALA A 453 14.32 8.25 4.78
CA ALA A 453 15.71 8.02 4.42
C ALA A 453 16.38 9.34 4.01
N ARG A 454 17.43 9.73 4.75
CA ARG A 454 18.17 10.98 4.49
C ARG A 454 19.51 10.74 3.80
N ASP A 455 20.12 9.58 4.02
CA ASP A 455 21.38 9.16 3.44
C ASP A 455 21.18 8.25 2.22
N GLU A 456 22.20 8.14 1.38
CA GLU A 456 22.18 7.32 0.16
C GLU A 456 22.02 5.83 0.48
N HIS A 457 22.71 5.33 1.50
CA HIS A 457 22.67 3.92 1.86
C HIS A 457 21.27 3.48 2.33
N ALA A 458 20.63 4.26 3.22
CA ALA A 458 19.26 3.97 3.60
C ALA A 458 18.30 4.06 2.41
N ALA A 459 18.45 5.06 1.53
CA ALA A 459 17.59 5.22 0.36
C ALA A 459 17.68 4.00 -0.56
N VAL A 460 18.90 3.57 -0.93
CA VAL A 460 19.14 2.34 -1.73
C VAL A 460 18.48 1.13 -1.06
N LYS A 461 18.71 0.92 0.23
CA LYS A 461 18.12 -0.20 0.97
C LYS A 461 16.59 -0.17 0.96
N THR A 462 15.98 1.00 1.09
CA THR A 462 14.52 1.16 1.06
C THR A 462 13.95 0.95 -0.35
N THR A 463 14.62 1.45 -1.39
CA THR A 463 14.27 1.23 -2.80
C THR A 463 14.31 -0.25 -3.16
N ALA A 464 15.34 -0.98 -2.70
CA ALA A 464 15.42 -2.43 -2.88
C ALA A 464 14.21 -3.16 -2.26
N ARG A 465 13.79 -2.74 -1.05
CA ARG A 465 12.64 -3.33 -0.35
C ARG A 465 11.31 -3.00 -1.02
N LEU A 466 11.17 -1.82 -1.62
CA LEU A 466 10.01 -1.46 -2.44
C LEU A 466 9.84 -2.45 -3.61
N GLY A 467 10.93 -2.80 -4.30
CA GLY A 467 10.91 -3.84 -5.34
C GLY A 467 10.59 -5.23 -4.81
N GLN A 468 11.18 -5.62 -3.66
CA GLN A 468 10.91 -6.92 -3.01
C GLN A 468 9.44 -7.08 -2.57
N ALA A 469 8.76 -5.98 -2.23
CA ALA A 469 7.35 -6.02 -1.91
C ALA A 469 6.47 -6.45 -3.09
N ASN A 470 6.96 -6.28 -4.33
CA ASN A 470 6.24 -6.62 -5.56
C ASN A 470 4.78 -6.14 -5.58
N SER A 471 4.56 -4.94 -5.02
CA SER A 471 3.23 -4.37 -4.82
C SER A 471 3.04 -3.13 -5.70
N PRO A 472 1.87 -2.95 -6.33
CA PRO A 472 1.57 -1.73 -7.08
C PRO A 472 1.60 -0.46 -6.22
N LEU A 473 1.55 -0.59 -4.89
CA LEU A 473 1.70 0.54 -3.96
C LEU A 473 3.07 1.24 -4.11
N ALA A 474 4.12 0.52 -4.51
CA ALA A 474 5.47 1.07 -4.63
C ALA A 474 5.75 1.83 -5.94
N VAL A 475 4.78 1.89 -6.87
CA VAL A 475 5.02 2.35 -8.25
C VAL A 475 5.55 3.78 -8.31
N GLU A 476 4.89 4.77 -7.70
CA GLU A 476 5.39 6.15 -7.82
C GLU A 476 6.66 6.38 -7.01
N GLU A 477 6.88 5.70 -5.88
CA GLU A 477 8.13 5.85 -5.12
C GLU A 477 9.31 5.28 -5.90
N LEU A 478 9.08 4.24 -6.70
CA LEU A 478 10.07 3.75 -7.65
C LEU A 478 10.25 4.73 -8.82
N LEU A 479 9.20 5.38 -9.32
CA LEU A 479 9.32 6.47 -10.31
C LEU A 479 10.09 7.67 -9.75
N GLU A 480 9.84 8.06 -8.51
CA GLU A 480 10.59 9.10 -7.81
C GLU A 480 12.05 8.69 -7.60
N ALA A 481 12.30 7.43 -7.22
CA ALA A 481 13.65 6.91 -7.06
C ALA A 481 14.43 6.86 -8.39
N LEU A 482 13.75 6.69 -9.54
CA LEU A 482 14.36 6.83 -10.87
C LEU A 482 14.78 8.28 -11.19
N ALA A 483 14.11 9.26 -10.59
CA ALA A 483 14.43 10.69 -10.72
C ALA A 483 15.38 11.20 -9.62
N ASP A 484 15.84 10.34 -8.71
CA ASP A 484 16.71 10.74 -7.60
C ASP A 484 18.05 11.29 -8.11
N PRO A 485 18.58 12.39 -7.52
CA PRO A 485 19.87 12.95 -7.95
C PRO A 485 21.05 11.97 -7.78
N ARG A 486 20.95 11.01 -6.87
CA ARG A 486 22.02 10.06 -6.55
C ARG A 486 22.03 8.89 -7.53
N PHE A 487 23.21 8.54 -8.04
CA PHE A 487 23.35 7.47 -9.02
C PHE A 487 22.92 6.10 -8.48
N ASN A 488 23.34 5.74 -7.25
CA ASN A 488 23.06 4.42 -6.70
C ASN A 488 21.56 4.19 -6.43
N VAL A 489 20.82 5.25 -6.08
CA VAL A 489 19.37 5.17 -5.86
C VAL A 489 18.65 4.90 -7.17
N ARG A 490 19.02 5.60 -8.26
CA ARG A 490 18.47 5.34 -9.60
C ARG A 490 18.80 3.95 -10.10
N PHE A 491 20.04 3.50 -9.88
CA PHE A 491 20.48 2.17 -10.24
C PHE A 491 19.66 1.09 -9.50
N GLU A 492 19.49 1.21 -8.18
CA GLU A 492 18.67 0.27 -7.43
C GLU A 492 17.18 0.37 -7.80
N ALA A 493 16.67 1.56 -8.17
CA ALA A 493 15.29 1.71 -8.64
C ALA A 493 15.05 0.87 -9.90
N ILE A 494 15.98 0.86 -10.85
CA ILE A 494 15.87 0.03 -12.06
C ILE A 494 15.89 -1.46 -11.70
N LEU A 495 16.77 -1.88 -10.79
CA LEU A 495 16.81 -3.27 -10.30
C LEU A 495 15.54 -3.66 -9.56
N ALA A 496 15.00 -2.77 -8.73
CA ALA A 496 13.77 -2.98 -7.98
C ALA A 496 12.58 -3.14 -8.93
N ILE A 497 12.47 -2.28 -9.96
CA ILE A 497 11.44 -2.37 -11.00
C ILE A 497 11.55 -3.69 -11.77
N ALA A 498 12.77 -4.15 -12.11
CA ALA A 498 12.99 -5.42 -12.80
C ALA A 498 12.50 -6.66 -12.02
N ARG A 499 12.33 -6.54 -10.70
CA ARG A 499 11.79 -7.59 -9.82
C ARG A 499 10.27 -7.54 -9.68
N MET A 500 9.63 -6.46 -10.14
CA MET A 500 8.18 -6.28 -10.04
C MET A 500 7.45 -6.98 -11.17
N LYS A 501 6.16 -7.25 -10.95
CA LYS A 501 5.24 -7.55 -12.05
C LYS A 501 5.18 -6.37 -13.03
N PRO A 502 4.95 -6.65 -14.33
CA PRO A 502 4.82 -5.61 -15.34
C PRO A 502 3.82 -4.52 -14.94
N HIS A 503 4.23 -3.27 -15.10
CA HIS A 503 3.39 -2.11 -14.85
C HIS A 503 3.66 -1.05 -15.93
N PRO A 504 2.63 -0.60 -16.69
CA PRO A 504 2.83 0.24 -17.88
C PRO A 504 3.66 1.50 -17.60
N ARG A 505 3.38 2.19 -16.49
CA ARG A 505 4.13 3.40 -16.10
C ARG A 505 5.61 3.14 -15.79
N LEU A 506 5.94 1.99 -15.20
CA LEU A 506 7.32 1.65 -14.88
C LEU A 506 8.08 1.24 -16.16
N ILE A 507 7.40 0.53 -17.07
CA ILE A 507 7.96 0.16 -18.38
C ILE A 507 8.24 1.41 -19.21
N ALA A 508 7.29 2.35 -19.27
CA ALA A 508 7.47 3.63 -19.95
C ALA A 508 8.66 4.41 -19.38
N ALA A 509 8.77 4.52 -18.05
CA ALA A 509 9.88 5.20 -17.40
C ALA A 509 11.25 4.52 -17.66
N LEU A 510 11.29 3.19 -17.67
CA LEU A 510 12.50 2.47 -18.08
C LEU A 510 12.85 2.71 -19.55
N GLY A 511 11.85 2.85 -20.43
CA GLY A 511 12.05 3.24 -21.83
C GLY A 511 12.67 4.62 -21.97
N GLU A 512 12.23 5.60 -21.18
CA GLU A 512 12.85 6.94 -21.13
C GLU A 512 14.30 6.89 -20.63
N ILE A 513 14.59 6.10 -19.60
CA ILE A 513 15.97 5.93 -19.10
C ILE A 513 16.86 5.25 -20.15
N LEU A 514 16.33 4.27 -20.88
CA LEU A 514 17.04 3.62 -21.98
C LEU A 514 17.42 4.64 -23.08
N ALA A 515 16.51 5.55 -23.42
CA ALA A 515 16.77 6.63 -24.38
C ALA A 515 17.59 7.80 -23.81
N GLY A 516 17.90 7.78 -22.51
CA GLY A 516 18.60 8.84 -21.81
C GLY A 516 20.10 8.93 -22.09
N ASN A 517 20.75 9.91 -21.46
CA ASN A 517 22.16 10.24 -21.71
C ASN A 517 23.16 9.48 -20.82
N ASN A 518 22.71 8.73 -19.80
CA ASN A 518 23.61 8.02 -18.89
C ASN A 518 23.79 6.56 -19.34
N PRO A 519 24.96 6.18 -19.91
CA PRO A 519 25.13 4.88 -20.54
C PRO A 519 24.98 3.71 -19.55
N SER A 520 25.41 3.91 -18.30
CA SER A 520 25.32 2.86 -17.27
C SER A 520 23.88 2.58 -16.89
N LEU A 521 23.05 3.63 -16.75
CA LEU A 521 21.63 3.50 -16.46
C LEU A 521 20.84 2.96 -17.65
N SER A 522 21.19 3.36 -18.88
CA SER A 522 20.53 2.86 -20.09
C SER A 522 20.80 1.36 -20.32
N VAL A 523 22.02 0.89 -20.05
CA VAL A 523 22.36 -0.54 -20.12
C VAL A 523 21.51 -1.36 -19.15
N ILE A 524 21.42 -0.93 -17.88
CA ILE A 524 20.64 -1.67 -16.89
C ILE A 524 19.13 -1.55 -17.15
N ALA A 525 18.64 -0.44 -17.72
CA ALA A 525 17.26 -0.29 -18.16
C ALA A 525 16.91 -1.25 -19.32
N ALA A 526 17.79 -1.40 -20.31
CA ALA A 526 17.61 -2.40 -21.38
C ALA A 526 17.52 -3.83 -20.82
N TRP A 527 18.38 -4.16 -19.85
CA TRP A 527 18.31 -5.45 -19.15
C TRP A 527 17.00 -5.60 -18.36
N ALA A 528 16.60 -4.59 -17.60
CA ALA A 528 15.39 -4.61 -16.79
C ALA A 528 14.13 -4.81 -17.64
N LEU A 529 14.02 -4.09 -18.76
CA LEU A 529 12.94 -4.25 -19.74
C LEU A 529 12.85 -5.69 -20.29
N GLY A 530 13.99 -6.28 -20.65
CA GLY A 530 14.03 -7.69 -21.07
C GLY A 530 13.67 -8.67 -19.96
N ARG A 531 14.06 -8.38 -18.71
CA ARG A 531 13.79 -9.22 -17.53
C ARG A 531 12.33 -9.21 -17.09
N ILE A 532 11.65 -8.06 -17.25
CA ILE A 532 10.22 -7.87 -16.92
C ILE A 532 9.35 -8.76 -17.81
N GLY A 533 9.73 -8.94 -19.08
CA GLY A 533 9.06 -9.88 -19.95
C GLY A 533 7.80 -9.35 -20.65
N ASP A 534 7.56 -8.03 -20.62
CA ASP A 534 6.33 -7.42 -21.13
C ASP A 534 6.46 -6.94 -22.59
N GLU A 535 5.38 -7.03 -23.37
CA GLU A 535 5.39 -6.65 -24.79
C GLU A 535 5.55 -5.13 -24.99
N ASP A 536 5.11 -4.31 -24.03
CA ASP A 536 5.28 -2.85 -24.09
C ASP A 536 6.76 -2.43 -24.06
N ALA A 537 7.66 -3.34 -23.65
CA ALA A 537 9.10 -3.13 -23.67
C ALA A 537 9.74 -3.24 -25.07
N LEU A 538 9.03 -3.84 -26.04
CA LEU A 538 9.60 -4.15 -27.36
C LEU A 538 10.02 -2.89 -28.13
N GLU A 539 9.16 -1.87 -28.19
CA GLU A 539 9.46 -0.63 -28.92
C GLU A 539 10.66 0.14 -28.34
N PRO A 540 10.73 0.41 -27.01
CA PRO A 540 11.92 1.01 -26.41
C PRO A 540 13.20 0.22 -26.69
N LEU A 541 13.15 -1.12 -26.63
CA LEU A 541 14.32 -1.96 -26.90
C LEU A 541 14.74 -1.93 -28.37
N ARG A 542 13.79 -1.92 -29.33
CA ARG A 542 14.06 -1.74 -30.76
C ARG A 542 14.72 -0.39 -31.04
N HIS A 543 14.31 0.67 -30.34
CA HIS A 543 14.96 1.98 -30.44
C HIS A 543 16.36 1.96 -29.83
N GLY A 544 16.57 1.25 -28.71
CA GLY A 544 17.87 1.09 -28.07
C GLY A 544 18.93 0.41 -28.96
N LEU A 545 18.53 -0.29 -30.02
CA LEU A 545 19.47 -0.74 -31.05
C LEU A 545 20.16 0.46 -31.74
N ASP A 546 19.52 1.61 -31.89
CA ASP A 546 20.12 2.82 -32.48
C ASP A 546 20.93 3.66 -31.49
N ALA A 547 21.12 3.20 -30.25
CA ALA A 547 21.82 3.96 -29.23
C ALA A 547 23.29 4.22 -29.60
N ARG A 548 23.83 5.37 -29.17
CA ARG A 548 25.22 5.77 -29.41
C ARG A 548 26.25 4.75 -28.88
N TYR A 549 25.96 4.10 -27.75
CA TYR A 549 26.89 3.20 -27.08
C TYR A 549 26.59 1.74 -27.42
N ARG A 550 27.61 1.02 -27.88
CA ARG A 550 27.51 -0.40 -28.26
C ARG A 550 27.01 -1.30 -27.13
N SER A 551 27.35 -0.98 -25.87
CA SER A 551 26.86 -1.71 -24.70
C SER A 551 25.33 -1.66 -24.58
N ILE A 552 24.70 -0.52 -24.90
CA ILE A 552 23.24 -0.37 -24.91
C ILE A 552 22.66 -1.21 -26.05
N GLN A 553 23.23 -1.12 -27.25
CA GLN A 553 22.78 -1.90 -28.41
C GLN A 553 22.83 -3.42 -28.14
N ALA A 554 23.91 -3.89 -27.51
CA ALA A 554 24.11 -5.30 -27.16
C ALA A 554 23.05 -5.78 -26.15
N HIS A 555 22.77 -5.01 -25.10
CA HIS A 555 21.75 -5.37 -24.11
C HIS A 555 20.34 -5.30 -24.70
N SER A 556 20.04 -4.30 -25.53
CA SER A 556 18.78 -4.21 -26.26
C SER A 556 18.56 -5.42 -27.16
N ALA A 557 19.57 -5.83 -27.94
CA ALA A 557 19.46 -7.02 -28.79
C ALA A 557 19.23 -8.30 -27.99
N ARG A 558 20.00 -8.51 -26.90
CA ARG A 558 19.83 -9.67 -26.01
C ARG A 558 18.42 -9.69 -25.39
N SER A 559 17.94 -8.56 -24.88
CA SER A 559 16.60 -8.43 -24.32
C SER A 559 15.49 -8.70 -25.34
N LEU A 560 15.62 -8.21 -26.58
CA LEU A 560 14.69 -8.55 -27.67
C LEU A 560 14.68 -10.05 -28.00
N GLY A 561 15.85 -10.70 -27.94
CA GLY A 561 15.96 -12.15 -28.08
C GLY A 561 15.25 -12.92 -26.95
N VAL A 562 15.34 -12.43 -25.71
CA VAL A 562 14.62 -13.00 -24.54
C VAL A 562 13.11 -12.81 -24.67
N LEU A 563 12.67 -11.63 -25.12
CA LEU A 563 11.25 -11.33 -25.39
C LEU A 563 10.71 -11.99 -26.67
N ARG A 564 11.55 -12.73 -27.40
CA ARG A 564 11.21 -13.43 -28.64
C ARG A 564 10.63 -12.52 -29.73
N ASP A 565 11.19 -11.32 -29.88
CA ASP A 565 10.79 -10.40 -30.94
C ASP A 565 11.24 -10.84 -32.33
N ILE A 566 10.43 -11.67 -33.00
CA ILE A 566 10.73 -12.20 -34.33
C ILE A 566 10.91 -11.07 -35.38
N ARG A 567 10.26 -9.90 -35.19
CA ARG A 567 10.30 -8.79 -36.16
C ARG A 567 11.71 -8.18 -36.27
N VAL A 568 12.56 -8.37 -35.27
CA VAL A 568 13.93 -7.81 -35.27
C VAL A 568 14.92 -8.62 -36.11
N ILE A 569 14.58 -9.86 -36.50
CA ILE A 569 15.51 -10.81 -37.16
C ILE A 569 16.21 -10.20 -38.39
N PRO A 570 15.51 -9.59 -39.37
CA PRO A 570 16.19 -9.02 -40.55
C PRO A 570 17.15 -7.90 -40.18
N ARG A 571 16.77 -7.07 -39.19
CA ARG A 571 17.55 -5.94 -38.72
C ARG A 571 18.82 -6.38 -37.99
N LEU A 572 18.73 -7.36 -37.08
CA LEU A 572 19.90 -7.92 -36.39
C LEU A 572 20.82 -8.64 -37.37
N THR A 573 20.27 -9.39 -38.33
CA THR A 573 21.08 -10.10 -39.35
C THR A 573 21.88 -9.12 -40.21
N LYS A 574 21.26 -8.01 -40.63
CA LYS A 574 21.96 -6.94 -41.37
C LYS A 574 23.09 -6.34 -40.54
N ARG A 575 22.83 -6.02 -39.27
CA ARG A 575 23.81 -5.40 -38.37
C ARG A 575 24.95 -6.32 -37.99
N LEU A 576 24.68 -7.60 -37.80
CA LEU A 576 25.70 -8.63 -37.57
C LEU A 576 26.79 -8.64 -38.65
N ARG A 577 26.40 -8.36 -39.90
CA ARG A 577 27.32 -8.31 -41.06
C ARG A 577 28.10 -7.00 -41.16
N SER A 578 27.50 -5.88 -40.75
CA SER A 578 28.09 -4.55 -40.95
C SER A 578 28.80 -3.97 -39.71
N GLU A 579 28.54 -4.50 -38.53
CA GLU A 579 29.14 -3.99 -37.28
C GLU A 579 30.62 -4.37 -37.17
N PRO A 580 31.54 -3.42 -36.92
CA PRO A 580 32.96 -3.73 -36.73
C PRO A 580 33.31 -4.32 -35.36
N ASP A 581 32.54 -4.01 -34.31
CA ASP A 581 32.83 -4.48 -32.95
C ASP A 581 32.41 -5.94 -32.75
N GLU A 582 33.39 -6.80 -32.47
CA GLU A 582 33.16 -8.24 -32.31
C GLU A 582 32.20 -8.54 -31.16
N GLY A 583 32.34 -7.88 -30.01
CA GLY A 583 31.48 -8.11 -28.84
C GLY A 583 30.00 -7.79 -29.13
N LEU A 584 29.73 -6.75 -29.90
CA LEU A 584 28.38 -6.39 -30.34
C LEU A 584 27.84 -7.38 -31.39
N ARG A 585 28.68 -7.86 -32.31
CA ARG A 585 28.32 -8.92 -33.26
C ARG A 585 27.92 -10.20 -32.52
N VAL A 586 28.65 -10.59 -31.47
CA VAL A 586 28.31 -11.74 -30.62
C VAL A 586 26.97 -11.55 -29.93
N ALA A 587 26.68 -10.35 -29.42
CA ALA A 587 25.37 -10.05 -28.84
C ALA A 587 24.22 -10.20 -29.86
N TYR A 588 24.41 -9.74 -31.10
CA TYR A 588 23.44 -9.94 -32.18
C TYR A 588 23.27 -11.42 -32.54
N ALA A 589 24.36 -12.17 -32.65
CA ALA A 589 24.32 -13.62 -32.89
C ALA A 589 23.60 -14.36 -31.76
N SER A 590 23.89 -14.04 -30.50
CA SER A 590 23.21 -14.61 -29.34
C SER A 590 21.71 -14.32 -29.34
N ALA A 591 21.31 -13.10 -29.69
CA ALA A 591 19.90 -12.73 -29.80
C ALA A 591 19.20 -13.50 -30.93
N LEU A 592 19.83 -13.61 -32.10
CA LEU A 592 19.35 -14.41 -33.23
C LEU A 592 19.25 -15.91 -32.89
N GLY A 593 20.18 -16.42 -32.10
CA GLY A 593 20.12 -17.77 -31.55
C GLY A 593 18.90 -17.98 -30.65
N ASN A 594 18.64 -17.06 -29.72
CA ASN A 594 17.44 -17.10 -28.85
C ASN A 594 16.13 -17.02 -29.65
N LEU A 595 16.13 -16.28 -30.75
CA LEU A 595 15.02 -16.17 -31.70
C LEU A 595 14.88 -17.40 -32.62
N ARG A 596 15.82 -18.35 -32.55
CA ARG A 596 15.92 -19.51 -33.45
C ARG A 596 15.91 -19.11 -34.93
N ALA A 597 16.58 -18.00 -35.24
CA ALA A 597 16.59 -17.40 -36.56
C ALA A 597 17.51 -18.18 -37.52
N GLY A 598 17.05 -19.33 -38.01
CA GLY A 598 17.82 -20.18 -38.93
C GLY A 598 18.28 -19.47 -40.22
N SER A 599 17.53 -18.48 -40.70
CA SER A 599 17.92 -17.65 -41.85
C SER A 599 19.18 -16.80 -41.61
N ALA A 600 19.55 -16.56 -40.35
CA ALA A 600 20.76 -15.84 -39.98
C ALA A 600 21.99 -16.74 -39.77
N ALA A 601 21.81 -18.07 -39.83
CA ALA A 601 22.89 -19.04 -39.63
C ALA A 601 24.14 -18.78 -40.51
N PRO A 602 24.03 -18.42 -41.80
CA PRO A 602 25.21 -18.11 -42.61
C PRO A 602 26.05 -16.96 -42.03
N ALA A 603 25.39 -15.89 -41.56
CA ALA A 603 26.09 -14.73 -41.01
C ALA A 603 26.76 -15.03 -39.67
N VAL A 604 26.17 -15.92 -38.85
CA VAL A 604 26.79 -16.36 -37.59
C VAL A 604 27.96 -17.32 -37.84
N LEU A 605 27.86 -18.20 -38.85
CA LEU A 605 28.96 -19.07 -39.27
C LEU A 605 30.17 -18.29 -39.80
N GLU A 606 29.93 -17.25 -40.61
CA GLU A 606 30.99 -16.34 -41.08
C GLU A 606 31.72 -15.67 -39.91
N LEU A 607 30.98 -15.20 -38.90
CA LEU A 607 31.56 -14.63 -37.70
C LEU A 607 32.33 -15.68 -36.87
N LEU A 608 31.79 -16.88 -36.71
CA LEU A 608 32.45 -17.97 -36.01
C LEU A 608 33.79 -18.34 -36.65
N ALA A 609 33.83 -18.39 -37.98
CA ALA A 609 35.06 -18.68 -38.72
C ALA A 609 36.13 -17.60 -38.54
N ALA A 610 35.72 -16.33 -38.46
CA ALA A 610 36.60 -15.17 -38.35
C ALA A 610 37.08 -14.85 -36.91
N SER A 611 36.48 -15.46 -35.87
CA SER A 611 36.82 -15.17 -34.48
C SER A 611 38.00 -16.01 -33.98
N ASP A 612 38.95 -15.35 -33.32
CA ASP A 612 40.14 -16.01 -32.75
C ASP A 612 39.97 -16.37 -31.26
N ASP A 613 39.07 -15.68 -30.56
CA ASP A 613 38.81 -15.90 -29.13
C ASP A 613 37.95 -17.15 -28.88
N GLU A 614 38.49 -18.09 -28.09
CA GLU A 614 37.82 -19.37 -27.82
C GLU A 614 36.47 -19.18 -27.10
N ALA A 615 36.38 -18.23 -26.17
CA ALA A 615 35.14 -17.95 -25.45
C ALA A 615 34.04 -17.45 -26.41
N THR A 616 34.40 -16.51 -27.28
CA THR A 616 33.52 -15.99 -28.34
C THR A 616 33.09 -17.09 -29.30
N ARG A 617 34.00 -17.95 -29.77
CA ARG A 617 33.66 -19.08 -30.64
C ARG A 617 32.64 -20.01 -29.99
N MET A 618 32.77 -20.29 -28.70
CA MET A 618 31.82 -21.13 -27.96
C MET A 618 30.44 -20.47 -27.81
N GLU A 619 30.38 -19.15 -27.57
CA GLU A 619 29.10 -18.43 -27.53
C GLU A 619 28.37 -18.44 -28.88
N LEU A 620 29.11 -18.25 -29.98
CA LEU A 620 28.58 -18.31 -31.33
C LEU A 620 28.12 -19.72 -31.71
N ALA A 621 28.87 -20.75 -31.31
CA ALA A 621 28.46 -22.13 -31.48
C ALA A 621 27.19 -22.45 -30.67
N LEU A 622 27.06 -21.95 -29.45
CA LEU A 622 25.81 -22.07 -28.69
C LEU A 622 24.64 -21.39 -29.40
N ALA A 623 24.85 -20.21 -30.00
CA ALA A 623 23.82 -19.51 -30.77
C ALA A 623 23.36 -20.33 -32.00
N LEU A 624 24.30 -20.95 -32.73
CA LEU A 624 24.00 -21.85 -33.85
C LEU A 624 23.27 -23.11 -33.38
N ALA A 625 23.67 -23.70 -32.25
CA ALA A 625 22.97 -24.84 -31.65
C ALA A 625 21.52 -24.48 -31.28
N ARG A 626 21.26 -23.26 -30.79
CA ARG A 626 19.89 -22.77 -30.54
C ARG A 626 19.08 -22.64 -31.83
N MET A 627 19.68 -22.16 -32.93
CA MET A 627 19.04 -22.11 -34.25
C MET A 627 18.68 -23.49 -34.79
N MET A 628 19.42 -24.53 -34.41
CA MET A 628 19.15 -25.93 -34.74
C MET A 628 18.18 -26.61 -33.76
N GLU A 629 17.74 -25.90 -32.72
CA GLU A 629 16.96 -26.43 -31.60
C GLU A 629 17.68 -27.55 -30.83
N ARG A 630 19.00 -27.49 -30.76
CA ARG A 630 19.89 -28.51 -30.16
C ARG A 630 20.70 -28.01 -28.96
N GLU A 631 20.28 -26.92 -28.32
CA GLU A 631 20.97 -26.32 -27.15
C GLU A 631 21.25 -27.35 -26.04
N HIS A 632 20.25 -28.15 -25.65
CA HIS A 632 20.41 -29.14 -24.59
C HIS A 632 21.48 -30.19 -24.92
N GLU A 633 21.49 -30.68 -26.16
CA GLU A 633 22.47 -31.68 -26.61
C GLU A 633 23.87 -31.06 -26.71
N PHE A 634 23.98 -29.83 -27.22
CA PHE A 634 25.22 -29.08 -27.28
C PHE A 634 25.85 -28.88 -25.89
N ILE A 635 25.08 -28.39 -24.91
CA ILE A 635 25.56 -28.19 -23.53
C ILE A 635 25.93 -29.51 -22.85
N ARG A 636 25.13 -30.57 -23.07
CA ARG A 636 25.44 -31.91 -22.56
C ARG A 636 26.78 -32.39 -23.10
N LEU A 637 26.99 -32.32 -24.42
CA LEU A 637 28.24 -32.74 -25.06
C LEU A 637 29.42 -31.88 -24.61
N TRP A 638 29.25 -30.57 -24.52
CA TRP A 638 30.29 -29.67 -24.02
C TRP A 638 30.75 -30.02 -22.60
N ARG A 639 29.83 -30.37 -21.69
CA ARG A 639 30.18 -30.83 -20.33
C ARG A 639 30.83 -32.22 -20.33
N SER A 640 30.28 -33.16 -21.10
CA SER A 640 30.73 -34.55 -21.12
C SER A 640 32.09 -34.72 -21.81
N LEU A 641 32.39 -33.96 -22.86
CA LEU A 641 33.70 -34.01 -23.53
C LEU A 641 34.84 -33.47 -22.67
N ARG A 642 34.56 -32.67 -21.63
CA ARG A 642 35.56 -32.24 -20.64
C ARG A 642 35.92 -33.31 -19.59
N THR A 643 35.08 -34.33 -19.43
CA THR A 643 35.23 -35.36 -18.38
C THR A 643 35.65 -36.72 -18.93
N SER A 644 35.13 -37.12 -20.10
CA SER A 644 35.55 -38.33 -20.81
C SER A 644 35.41 -38.09 -22.32
N SER A 645 36.46 -37.55 -22.93
CA SER A 645 36.43 -36.97 -24.28
C SER A 645 36.12 -38.00 -25.38
N GLY A 646 36.78 -39.16 -25.38
CA GLY A 646 36.72 -40.09 -26.53
C GLY A 646 35.47 -40.95 -26.56
N THR A 647 35.10 -41.52 -25.41
CA THR A 647 33.97 -42.43 -25.27
C THR A 647 32.64 -41.75 -25.59
N VAL A 648 32.46 -40.49 -25.17
CA VAL A 648 31.21 -39.75 -25.40
C VAL A 648 31.04 -39.40 -26.88
N ALA A 649 32.11 -38.98 -27.55
CA ALA A 649 32.08 -38.70 -28.98
C ALA A 649 31.77 -39.97 -29.79
N ALA A 650 32.43 -41.09 -29.45
CA ALA A 650 32.18 -42.40 -30.06
C ALA A 650 30.72 -42.88 -29.88
N GLN A 651 30.13 -42.67 -28.70
CA GLN A 651 28.73 -43.02 -28.43
C GLN A 651 27.75 -42.24 -29.32
N VAL A 652 27.99 -40.94 -29.56
CA VAL A 652 27.15 -40.13 -30.46
C VAL A 652 27.23 -40.65 -31.89
N VAL A 653 28.45 -40.94 -32.38
CA VAL A 653 28.67 -41.48 -33.73
C VAL A 653 28.03 -42.87 -33.87
N THR A 654 28.15 -43.72 -32.85
CA THR A 654 27.50 -45.04 -32.80
C THR A 654 25.97 -44.94 -32.83
N ALA A 655 25.40 -43.97 -32.11
CA ALA A 655 23.95 -43.73 -32.11
C ALA A 655 23.47 -43.23 -33.49
N LEU A 656 24.24 -42.36 -34.14
CA LEU A 656 23.98 -41.91 -35.51
C LEU A 656 24.00 -43.07 -36.51
N ARG A 657 25.00 -43.96 -36.40
CA ARG A 657 25.08 -45.18 -37.20
C ARG A 657 23.83 -46.04 -37.05
N LYS A 658 23.40 -46.33 -35.82
CA LYS A 658 22.18 -47.12 -35.55
C LYS A 658 20.94 -46.52 -36.22
N ARG A 659 20.83 -45.19 -36.28
CA ARG A 659 19.74 -44.50 -36.99
C ARG A 659 19.85 -44.67 -38.51
N LEU A 660 21.05 -44.51 -39.06
CA LEU A 660 21.28 -44.60 -40.51
C LEU A 660 21.13 -46.02 -41.06
N VAL A 661 21.40 -47.04 -40.26
CA VAL A 661 21.04 -48.44 -40.57
C VAL A 661 19.53 -48.58 -40.75
N ARG A 662 18.72 -47.97 -39.86
CA ARG A 662 17.25 -48.03 -39.96
C ARG A 662 16.69 -47.27 -41.16
N SER A 663 17.45 -46.35 -41.75
CA SER A 663 17.05 -45.56 -42.91
C SER A 663 17.70 -46.05 -44.23
N SER A 664 18.24 -47.27 -44.26
CA SER A 664 18.88 -47.88 -45.44
C SER A 664 20.00 -47.02 -46.07
N ALA A 665 20.87 -46.45 -45.24
CA ALA A 665 22.07 -45.75 -45.73
C ALA A 665 23.06 -46.71 -46.40
N ALA A 666 23.90 -46.20 -47.31
CA ALA A 666 24.92 -46.99 -48.02
C ALA A 666 25.93 -47.62 -47.05
N ASP A 667 26.35 -48.87 -47.33
CA ASP A 667 27.29 -49.63 -46.51
C ASP A 667 28.63 -48.91 -46.31
N GLU A 668 29.10 -48.16 -47.31
CA GLU A 668 30.31 -47.34 -47.22
C GLU A 668 30.21 -46.24 -46.15
N LEU A 669 29.03 -45.62 -45.99
CA LEU A 669 28.80 -44.59 -44.96
C LEU A 669 28.76 -45.22 -43.56
N LEU A 670 28.20 -46.44 -43.45
CA LEU A 670 28.17 -47.19 -42.19
C LEU A 670 29.57 -47.63 -41.75
N ALA A 671 30.41 -48.10 -42.69
CA ALA A 671 31.80 -48.46 -42.42
C ALA A 671 32.64 -47.25 -41.99
N LEU A 672 32.43 -46.09 -42.61
CA LEU A 672 33.08 -44.83 -42.19
C LEU A 672 32.66 -44.39 -40.78
N LEU A 673 31.39 -44.59 -40.41
CA LEU A 673 30.89 -44.30 -39.07
C LEU A 673 31.50 -45.24 -38.01
N ASP A 674 31.69 -46.52 -38.33
CA ASP A 674 32.37 -47.47 -37.44
C ASP A 674 33.82 -47.05 -37.21
N LEU A 675 34.56 -46.75 -38.29
CA LEU A 675 35.94 -46.27 -38.20
C LEU A 675 36.05 -44.96 -37.42
N CYS A 676 35.11 -44.04 -37.61
CA CYS A 676 35.02 -42.78 -36.87
C CYS A 676 34.73 -43.00 -35.37
N ALA A 677 33.81 -43.92 -35.03
CA ALA A 677 33.51 -44.24 -33.64
C ALA A 677 34.71 -44.87 -32.93
N ASP A 678 35.42 -45.80 -33.59
CA ASP A 678 36.58 -46.49 -33.03
C ASP A 678 37.75 -45.53 -32.81
N THR A 679 38.05 -44.67 -33.78
CA THR A 679 39.12 -43.65 -33.65
C THR A 679 38.85 -42.65 -32.53
N LEU A 680 37.61 -42.18 -32.39
CA LEU A 680 37.20 -41.33 -31.28
C LEU A 680 37.27 -42.06 -29.93
N ALA A 681 36.94 -43.35 -29.87
CA ALA A 681 37.04 -44.15 -28.65
C ALA A 681 38.48 -44.28 -28.13
N HIS A 682 39.47 -44.28 -29.04
CA HIS A 682 40.90 -44.27 -28.71
C HIS A 682 41.45 -42.86 -28.35
N ASN A 683 40.57 -41.85 -28.22
CA ASN A 683 40.92 -40.44 -27.99
C ASN A 683 41.74 -39.80 -29.14
N ASP A 684 41.74 -40.38 -30.33
CA ASP A 684 42.33 -39.76 -31.51
C ASP A 684 41.33 -38.81 -32.18
N PHE A 685 41.21 -37.61 -31.62
CA PHE A 685 40.30 -36.60 -32.14
C PHE A 685 40.74 -36.03 -33.48
N ALA A 686 42.05 -36.07 -33.80
CA ALA A 686 42.57 -35.47 -35.02
C ALA A 686 42.10 -36.25 -36.25
N ASP A 687 42.24 -37.58 -36.21
CA ASP A 687 41.76 -38.44 -37.28
C ASP A 687 40.25 -38.69 -37.18
N GLY A 688 39.69 -38.74 -35.96
CA GLY A 688 38.24 -38.77 -35.74
C GLY A 688 37.50 -37.56 -36.34
N ALA A 689 38.06 -36.35 -36.24
CA ALA A 689 37.49 -35.14 -36.85
C ALA A 689 37.50 -35.19 -38.38
N LYS A 690 38.57 -35.70 -39.01
CA LYS A 690 38.65 -35.89 -40.46
C LYS A 690 37.65 -36.93 -40.96
N LEU A 691 37.52 -38.04 -40.23
CA LEU A 691 36.55 -39.09 -40.55
C LEU A 691 35.12 -38.57 -40.39
N LEU A 692 34.84 -37.78 -39.35
CA LEU A 692 33.53 -37.14 -39.17
C LEU A 692 33.22 -36.15 -40.30
N ALA A 693 34.21 -35.41 -40.81
CA ALA A 693 34.04 -34.55 -41.98
C ALA A 693 33.66 -35.35 -43.24
N GLN A 694 34.32 -36.49 -43.50
CA GLN A 694 33.97 -37.37 -44.62
C GLN A 694 32.57 -37.97 -44.47
N VAL A 695 32.17 -38.31 -43.24
CA VAL A 695 30.81 -38.77 -42.93
C VAL A 695 29.78 -37.70 -43.25
N ILE A 696 30.03 -36.44 -42.88
CA ILE A 696 29.12 -35.32 -43.15
C ILE A 696 28.96 -35.09 -44.67
N ASP A 697 30.06 -35.15 -45.42
CA ASP A 697 30.07 -34.92 -46.87
C ASP A 697 29.24 -35.97 -47.64
N ARG A 698 29.28 -37.24 -47.19
CA ARG A 698 28.55 -38.35 -47.79
C ARG A 698 27.12 -38.51 -47.26
N MET A 699 26.69 -37.70 -46.32
CA MET A 699 25.37 -37.83 -45.69
C MET A 699 24.28 -37.17 -46.56
N PRO A 700 23.12 -37.82 -46.78
CA PRO A 700 21.99 -37.21 -47.47
C PRO A 700 21.28 -36.20 -46.57
N LEU A 701 21.92 -35.06 -46.30
CA LEU A 701 21.29 -33.91 -45.66
C LEU A 701 20.28 -33.30 -46.64
N SER A 702 19.01 -33.19 -46.23
CA SER A 702 17.89 -32.77 -47.07
C SER A 702 18.21 -31.57 -47.98
N ALA A 703 17.81 -31.62 -49.25
CA ALA A 703 18.06 -30.56 -50.23
C ALA A 703 17.31 -29.24 -49.95
N ARG A 704 16.34 -29.22 -49.01
CA ARG A 704 15.73 -27.98 -48.52
C ARG A 704 16.73 -27.22 -47.66
N ALA A 705 16.76 -25.90 -47.84
CA ALA A 705 17.58 -24.94 -47.08
C ALA A 705 17.16 -24.84 -45.60
N ASP A 706 17.27 -25.96 -44.88
CA ASP A 706 17.13 -26.02 -43.43
C ASP A 706 18.45 -25.55 -42.81
N ALA A 707 18.37 -24.61 -41.86
CA ALA A 707 19.53 -24.05 -41.17
C ALA A 707 20.40 -25.14 -40.54
N ARG A 708 19.79 -26.23 -40.07
CA ARG A 708 20.50 -27.39 -39.53
C ARG A 708 21.42 -28.04 -40.56
N ALA A 709 20.96 -28.27 -41.79
CA ALA A 709 21.77 -28.88 -42.83
C ALA A 709 22.94 -27.98 -43.23
N LEU A 710 22.69 -26.66 -43.30
CA LEU A 710 23.72 -25.67 -43.63
C LEU A 710 24.82 -25.63 -42.56
N ILE A 711 24.44 -25.56 -41.28
CA ILE A 711 25.38 -25.53 -40.16
C ILE A 711 26.24 -26.81 -40.12
N ILE A 712 25.62 -27.98 -40.28
CA ILE A 712 26.35 -29.26 -40.27
C ILE A 712 27.35 -29.36 -41.42
N ARG A 713 26.95 -28.96 -42.65
CA ARG A 713 27.86 -28.97 -43.81
C ARG A 713 29.08 -28.07 -43.59
N GLU A 714 28.85 -26.86 -43.05
CA GLU A 714 29.95 -25.94 -42.76
C GLU A 714 30.85 -26.49 -41.64
N CYS A 715 30.29 -27.13 -40.61
CA CYS A 715 31.11 -27.81 -39.60
C CYS A 715 31.97 -28.92 -40.22
N GLY A 716 31.44 -29.72 -41.13
CA GLY A 716 32.21 -30.74 -41.85
C GLY A 716 33.39 -30.14 -42.64
N ARG A 717 33.16 -29.03 -43.35
CA ARG A 717 34.21 -28.30 -44.08
C ARG A 717 35.30 -27.78 -43.14
N GLN A 718 34.92 -27.17 -42.02
CA GLN A 718 35.87 -26.60 -41.07
C GLN A 718 36.64 -27.68 -40.29
N LEU A 719 36.00 -28.82 -39.98
CA LEU A 719 36.67 -29.97 -39.37
C LEU A 719 37.73 -30.58 -40.29
N ALA A 720 37.50 -30.63 -41.61
CA ALA A 720 38.49 -31.09 -42.57
C ALA A 720 39.74 -30.19 -42.64
N VAL A 721 39.56 -28.87 -42.44
CA VAL A 721 40.64 -27.87 -42.53
C VAL A 721 41.39 -27.72 -41.21
N HIS A 722 40.67 -27.60 -40.09
CA HIS A 722 41.24 -27.24 -38.78
C HIS A 722 41.31 -28.40 -37.78
N GLY A 723 40.66 -29.53 -38.05
CA GLY A 723 40.64 -30.69 -37.15
C GLY A 723 40.16 -30.33 -35.74
N VAL A 724 40.93 -30.72 -34.72
CA VAL A 724 40.61 -30.51 -33.28
C VAL A 724 40.99 -29.12 -32.78
N ALA A 725 41.74 -28.33 -33.56
CA ALA A 725 42.15 -26.99 -33.15
C ALA A 725 40.97 -26.04 -32.92
N ARG A 726 39.79 -26.39 -33.47
CA ARG A 726 38.52 -25.67 -33.32
C ARG A 726 37.42 -26.62 -32.81
N PRO A 727 37.42 -26.94 -31.49
CA PRO A 727 36.55 -27.97 -30.91
C PRO A 727 35.04 -27.64 -30.99
N GLU A 728 34.69 -26.37 -31.16
CA GLU A 728 33.31 -25.91 -31.33
C GLU A 728 32.63 -26.48 -32.59
N TYR A 729 33.37 -26.70 -33.69
CA TYR A 729 32.81 -27.33 -34.89
C TYR A 729 32.54 -28.82 -34.68
N LEU A 730 33.37 -29.50 -33.89
CA LEU A 730 33.14 -30.89 -33.50
C LEU A 730 31.89 -31.00 -32.63
N LEU A 731 31.73 -30.11 -31.66
CA LEU A 731 30.54 -30.02 -30.80
C LEU A 731 29.26 -29.71 -31.60
N LEU A 732 29.32 -28.74 -32.52
CA LEU A 732 28.20 -28.41 -33.41
C LEU A 732 27.84 -29.56 -34.35
N ALA A 733 28.83 -30.22 -34.94
CA ALA A 733 28.61 -31.39 -35.79
C ALA A 733 27.95 -32.54 -35.00
N LEU A 734 28.50 -32.89 -33.83
CA LEU A 734 27.97 -33.98 -33.01
C LEU A 734 26.58 -33.67 -32.43
N SER A 735 26.33 -32.44 -31.99
CA SER A 735 24.99 -32.02 -31.53
C SER A 735 23.98 -31.93 -32.68
N GLY A 736 24.42 -31.51 -33.87
CA GLY A 736 23.59 -31.45 -35.07
C GLY A 736 23.24 -32.80 -35.64
N LEU A 737 24.17 -33.74 -35.61
CA LEU A 737 24.00 -35.10 -36.12
C LEU A 737 23.34 -36.03 -35.10
N GLY A 738 23.52 -35.74 -33.82
CA GLY A 738 23.01 -36.50 -32.68
C GLY A 738 21.53 -36.85 -32.79
N VAL A 739 21.20 -38.02 -32.25
CA VAL A 739 19.82 -38.46 -32.03
C VAL A 739 19.38 -37.89 -30.68
N ALA A 740 18.19 -37.28 -30.63
CA ALA A 740 17.57 -36.99 -29.35
C ALA A 740 17.42 -38.32 -28.60
N ASN A 741 18.14 -38.48 -27.49
CA ASN A 741 17.97 -39.64 -26.63
C ASN A 741 16.55 -39.55 -26.05
N GLU A 742 15.62 -40.35 -26.56
CA GLU A 742 14.26 -40.51 -26.00
C GLU A 742 14.28 -41.07 -24.56
N ASN A 743 15.44 -41.38 -24.00
CA ASN A 743 15.60 -41.90 -22.64
C ASN A 743 15.91 -40.83 -21.57
N ALA A 744 15.84 -39.53 -21.86
CA ALA A 744 16.08 -38.47 -20.86
C ALA A 744 14.82 -37.92 -20.18
N SER A 745 13.64 -38.52 -20.42
CA SER A 745 12.38 -38.18 -19.74
C SER A 745 11.73 -39.41 -19.07
N ARG A 746 12.50 -40.11 -18.24
CA ARG A 746 11.97 -41.01 -17.21
C ARG A 746 12.53 -40.61 -15.86
#